data_AF-A0A1D6H8B8-F1
#
_entry.id   AF-A0A1D6H8B8-F1
#
_cell.length_a   1.000
_cell.length_b   1.000
_cell.length_c   1.000
_cell.angle_alpha   90.00
_cell.angle_beta   90.00
_cell.angle_gamma   90.00
#
_symmetry.space_group_name_H-M   'P 1'
#
loop_
_entity.id
_entity.type
_entity.pdbx_description
1 polymer ?
#
loop_
_entity_poly.entity_id
_entity_poly.type
_entity_poly.pdbx_seq_one_letter_code
_entity_poly.pdbx_strand_id
1 'polypeptide(L)'
;MCIAKNEEALAIDPHFAECYGNMANAWKEKGDIDLAIRYYLTAIQLRPNFCDAWSNLASAYTRKGRLNEAAQCCRQALAINPRLVDAHSNLGNLMKAQGFIQEAYSCYIEALRIDPHFAIAWSNLAGLFMEAGDLDKALMYYKEAVKLKPSFADAYLNQGNVYKALGMPQDAIMCYQRALQARPDYAMAYGNLATIYYEQGQLDMAIRCYNQAIVYDPQFIEAYNNMGNALKDAGRVEEAINCYRSCLALQANHPQALTNLGNIYMEWNMISAATSFYKAAISVTSGLSSPLNNLAVIYKQQGNYADAITCYTEVLRIDPTAADALVNRGNTFKEIGRVNEAIQDYVQAATIRPNMPEAHANLASAYKDSGHVETAIISYKQALRLRPDFPEATCNLLHTLQCVCDWENRDGMFRDVEEIIRRQIKMSVLPSVQPFHAIAYPIDPLLALEISRKYAAHCSLIASRFGLPPFVHPPPVPVKAEGKHCRLKVGYVSSDFGNHPLSHLMGSVFGMHDRANIEVFCYALSQNDGTEWRQRIQSEAEHFVDVSAMTSDNIAKLINQDKIQILINLNGYTKGARNEIFAMQPAPIQVSYMGFPGTTGAAYIDYLVTDEFVSPSSYAHIYSEKLVHLPHCYFVNDYKQKNRDCLTPVCPHKRSDYGLPEDKFIFACFNQLYKMDPEIFDTWCNILKRVPNSALWLLRFPAAGETRVRAYAAARGVRSDQIVFTDVAMKNEHIRRSALADLFLDTPLCNAHTTGTDILWAGLPMITLPLEKMATRVAGSLCVATGLGEEMIVSSMKKYEDRAVELALNPVKLQALTNKLKEVRMTCPLFDTARWVRNLERAYYKMWNLYCSSRHPEPFKVVEDDNESPFDR
;
A
#
# COMPACT_ATOMS: atom_id res chain seq x y z
N MET A 1 74.10 -6.47 10.43
CA MET A 1 75.21 -6.20 11.38
C MET A 1 75.04 -6.96 12.69
N CYS A 2 73.92 -6.80 13.43
CA CYS A 2 73.67 -7.54 14.68
C CYS A 2 73.73 -9.08 14.51
N ILE A 3 73.10 -9.63 13.47
CA ILE A 3 73.13 -11.08 13.16
C ILE A 3 74.57 -11.56 12.92
N ALA A 4 75.28 -10.96 11.96
CA ALA A 4 76.67 -11.34 11.64
C ALA A 4 77.63 -11.29 12.85
N LYS A 5 77.49 -10.29 13.74
CA LYS A 5 78.34 -10.18 14.93
C LYS A 5 78.01 -11.22 16.01
N ASN A 6 76.75 -11.61 16.15
CA ASN A 6 76.38 -12.71 17.03
C ASN A 6 76.82 -14.08 16.44
N GLU A 7 76.86 -14.24 15.11
CA GLU A 7 77.42 -15.44 14.46
C GLU A 7 78.93 -15.57 14.70
N GLU A 8 79.69 -14.48 14.58
CA GLU A 8 81.12 -14.44 14.93
C GLU A 8 81.36 -14.80 16.41
N ALA A 9 80.52 -14.29 17.32
CA ALA A 9 80.62 -14.59 18.75
C ALA A 9 80.31 -16.06 19.07
N LEU A 10 79.31 -16.65 18.41
CA LEU A 10 78.96 -18.06 18.57
C LEU A 10 80.01 -19.01 17.95
N ALA A 11 80.79 -18.55 16.98
CA ALA A 11 81.94 -19.30 16.46
C ALA A 11 83.09 -19.40 17.48
N ILE A 12 83.16 -18.46 18.43
CA ILE A 12 84.15 -18.44 19.51
C ILE A 12 83.63 -19.19 20.74
N ASP A 13 82.36 -18.96 21.12
CA ASP A 13 81.69 -19.67 22.21
C ASP A 13 80.28 -20.14 21.80
N PRO A 14 80.12 -21.42 21.42
CA PRO A 14 78.82 -21.99 21.07
C PRO A 14 77.81 -22.09 22.24
N HIS A 15 78.23 -21.85 23.49
CA HIS A 15 77.35 -21.94 24.66
C HIS A 15 76.88 -20.55 25.16
N PHE A 16 77.13 -19.49 24.39
CA PHE A 16 76.78 -18.13 24.78
C PHE A 16 75.28 -17.81 24.58
N ALA A 17 74.49 -18.04 25.62
CA ALA A 17 73.02 -17.91 25.59
C ALA A 17 72.53 -16.51 25.17
N GLU A 18 73.20 -15.44 25.58
CA GLU A 18 72.86 -14.05 25.26
C GLU A 18 72.96 -13.78 23.75
N CYS A 19 73.92 -14.38 23.05
CA CYS A 19 74.04 -14.27 21.60
C CYS A 19 72.86 -14.91 20.89
N TYR A 20 72.38 -16.07 21.35
CA TYR A 20 71.18 -16.69 20.82
C TYR A 20 69.91 -15.86 21.10
N GLY A 21 69.78 -15.26 22.29
CA GLY A 21 68.69 -14.34 22.62
C GLY A 21 68.69 -13.08 21.74
N ASN A 22 69.85 -12.49 21.50
CA ASN A 22 70.01 -11.34 20.60
C ASN A 22 69.73 -11.70 19.14
N MET A 23 70.14 -12.90 18.71
CA MET A 23 69.83 -13.45 17.39
C MET A 23 68.32 -13.59 17.21
N ALA A 24 67.64 -14.16 18.19
CA ALA A 24 66.20 -14.34 18.19
C ALA A 24 65.44 -13.00 18.10
N ASN A 25 65.89 -11.98 18.85
CA ASN A 25 65.35 -10.63 18.73
C ASN A 25 65.52 -10.07 17.31
N ALA A 26 66.71 -10.20 16.71
CA ALA A 26 66.97 -9.69 15.37
C ALA A 26 66.12 -10.38 14.28
N TRP A 27 65.89 -11.69 14.39
CA TRP A 27 65.01 -12.41 13.46
C TRP A 27 63.53 -12.10 13.67
N LYS A 28 63.11 -11.87 14.92
CA LYS A 28 61.76 -11.41 15.26
C LYS A 28 61.45 -10.05 14.62
N GLU A 29 62.42 -9.13 14.63
CA GLU A 29 62.33 -7.81 13.98
C GLU A 29 62.32 -7.93 12.45
N LYS A 30 63.07 -8.87 11.87
CA LYS A 30 63.02 -9.18 10.43
C LYS A 30 61.74 -9.89 9.97
N GLY A 31 60.88 -10.32 10.90
CA GLY A 31 59.62 -10.99 10.62
C GLY A 31 59.70 -12.52 10.50
N ASP A 32 60.89 -13.13 10.62
CA ASP A 32 61.03 -14.59 10.66
C ASP A 32 60.82 -15.09 12.10
N ILE A 33 59.55 -15.24 12.46
CA ILE A 33 59.14 -15.60 13.83
C ILE A 33 59.47 -17.06 14.15
N ASP A 34 59.45 -17.95 13.16
CA ASP A 34 59.78 -19.36 13.38
C ASP A 34 61.26 -19.53 13.72
N LEU A 35 62.13 -18.81 12.99
CA LEU A 35 63.56 -18.80 13.29
C LEU A 35 63.86 -18.11 14.62
N ALA A 36 63.16 -17.02 14.94
CA ALA A 36 63.25 -16.36 16.24
C ALA A 36 62.90 -17.31 17.39
N ILE A 37 61.79 -18.06 17.29
CA ILE A 37 61.37 -19.05 18.29
C ILE A 37 62.46 -20.10 18.52
N ARG A 38 63.06 -20.64 17.44
CA ARG A 38 64.15 -21.63 17.56
C ARG A 38 65.33 -21.06 18.35
N TYR A 39 65.76 -19.85 18.04
CA TYR A 39 66.88 -19.22 18.74
C TYR A 39 66.56 -18.88 20.21
N TYR A 40 65.34 -18.46 20.54
CA TYR A 40 64.95 -18.30 21.95
C TYR A 40 64.97 -19.63 22.71
N LEU A 41 64.48 -20.72 22.09
CA LEU A 41 64.51 -22.05 22.71
C LEU A 41 65.94 -22.52 22.98
N THR A 42 66.88 -22.31 22.03
CA THR A 42 68.30 -22.60 22.24
C THR A 42 68.89 -21.77 23.37
N ALA A 43 68.58 -20.46 23.43
CA ALA A 43 69.04 -19.58 24.51
C ALA A 43 68.56 -20.05 25.89
N ILE A 44 67.29 -20.48 25.98
CA ILE A 44 66.68 -21.02 27.20
C ILE A 44 67.27 -22.38 27.56
N GLN A 45 67.57 -23.24 26.59
CA GLN A 45 68.20 -24.54 26.84
C GLN A 45 69.60 -24.38 27.45
N LEU A 46 70.39 -23.43 26.95
CA LEU A 46 71.72 -23.11 27.47
C LEU A 46 71.66 -22.41 28.83
N ARG A 47 70.63 -21.60 29.07
CA ARG A 47 70.41 -20.87 30.33
C ARG A 47 68.93 -20.87 30.73
N PRO A 48 68.45 -21.88 31.48
CA PRO A 48 67.03 -21.99 31.85
C PRO A 48 66.47 -20.79 32.64
N ASN A 49 67.32 -20.11 33.41
CA ASN A 49 66.96 -18.91 34.18
C ASN A 49 67.04 -17.61 33.37
N PHE A 50 67.07 -17.68 32.03
CA PHE A 50 67.14 -16.51 31.16
C PHE A 50 65.76 -15.86 30.99
N CYS A 51 65.38 -15.04 31.98
CA CYS A 51 64.06 -14.39 32.07
C CYS A 51 63.65 -13.63 30.80
N ASP A 52 64.54 -12.83 30.22
CA ASP A 52 64.24 -12.04 29.02
C ASP A 52 63.96 -12.91 27.79
N ALA A 53 64.61 -14.07 27.67
CA ALA A 53 64.35 -15.02 26.59
C ALA A 53 62.97 -15.66 26.73
N TRP A 54 62.53 -16.00 27.94
CA TRP A 54 61.17 -16.50 28.20
C TRP A 54 60.09 -15.46 27.88
N SER A 55 60.29 -14.20 28.29
CA SER A 55 59.35 -13.10 28.00
C SER A 55 59.25 -12.82 26.49
N ASN A 56 60.40 -12.77 25.81
CA ASN A 56 60.43 -12.55 24.36
C ASN A 56 59.90 -13.74 23.55
N LEU A 57 60.10 -14.98 24.02
CA LEU A 57 59.50 -16.17 23.43
C LEU A 57 57.98 -16.16 23.56
N ALA A 58 57.44 -15.71 24.70
CA ALA A 58 56.01 -15.53 24.88
C ALA A 58 55.42 -14.58 23.82
N SER A 59 56.07 -13.43 23.60
CA SER A 59 55.70 -12.48 22.54
C SER A 59 55.72 -13.11 21.14
N ALA A 60 56.73 -13.93 20.84
CA ALA A 60 56.82 -14.63 19.56
C ALA A 60 55.70 -15.68 19.37
N TYR A 61 55.35 -16.42 20.42
CA TYR A 61 54.21 -17.35 20.39
C TYR A 61 52.86 -16.64 20.25
N THR A 62 52.68 -15.49 20.90
CA THR A 62 51.49 -14.64 20.73
C THR A 62 51.33 -14.23 19.26
N ARG A 63 52.40 -13.79 18.60
CA ARG A 63 52.38 -13.44 17.16
C ARG A 63 52.02 -14.61 16.25
N LYS A 64 52.24 -15.86 16.69
CA LYS A 64 51.88 -17.10 15.98
C LYS A 64 50.49 -17.64 16.37
N GLY A 65 49.75 -16.96 17.26
CA GLY A 65 48.46 -17.42 17.77
C GLY A 65 48.55 -18.61 18.74
N ARG A 66 49.76 -18.96 19.20
CA ARG A 66 50.01 -20.07 20.14
C ARG A 66 49.84 -19.58 21.59
N LEU A 67 48.60 -19.26 21.94
CA LEU A 67 48.28 -18.54 23.19
C LEU A 67 48.62 -19.36 24.45
N ASN A 68 48.46 -20.68 24.42
CA ASN A 68 48.76 -21.55 25.55
C ASN A 68 50.26 -21.59 25.85
N GLU A 69 51.07 -21.77 24.81
CA GLU A 69 52.53 -21.77 24.93
C GLU A 69 53.06 -20.38 25.32
N ALA A 70 52.45 -19.31 24.80
CA ALA A 70 52.76 -17.95 25.21
C ALA A 70 52.50 -17.74 26.72
N ALA A 71 51.34 -18.19 27.22
CA ALA A 71 50.98 -18.05 28.63
C ALA A 71 51.91 -18.86 29.53
N GLN A 72 52.30 -20.07 29.11
CA GLN A 72 53.30 -20.87 29.82
C GLN A 72 54.64 -20.15 29.90
N CYS A 73 55.11 -19.56 28.79
CA CYS A 73 56.36 -18.80 28.77
C CYS A 73 56.31 -17.57 29.68
N CYS A 74 55.19 -16.83 29.73
CA CYS A 74 55.00 -15.74 30.68
C CYS A 74 55.04 -16.22 32.13
N ARG A 75 54.39 -17.35 32.47
CA ARG A 75 54.44 -17.93 33.82
C ARG A 75 55.86 -18.36 34.21
N GLN A 76 56.63 -18.92 33.28
CA GLN A 76 58.04 -19.27 33.52
C GLN A 76 58.90 -18.02 33.76
N ALA A 77 58.73 -16.96 32.95
CA ALA A 77 59.41 -15.68 33.18
C ALA A 77 59.07 -15.10 34.56
N LEU A 78 57.80 -15.15 34.97
CA LEU A 78 57.35 -14.67 36.28
C LEU A 78 57.79 -15.56 37.46
N ALA A 79 57.98 -16.87 37.24
CA ALA A 79 58.55 -17.76 38.25
C ALA A 79 60.03 -17.43 38.53
N ILE A 80 60.77 -17.02 37.49
CA ILE A 80 62.17 -16.58 37.61
C ILE A 80 62.27 -15.17 38.19
N ASN A 81 61.45 -14.23 37.70
CA ASN A 81 61.39 -12.86 38.18
C ASN A 81 59.92 -12.38 38.36
N PRO A 82 59.38 -12.46 39.59
CA PRO A 82 58.01 -12.04 39.88
C PRO A 82 57.73 -10.55 39.68
N ARG A 83 58.78 -9.71 39.57
CA ARG A 83 58.66 -8.24 39.43
C ARG A 83 58.67 -7.76 37.98
N LEU A 84 58.57 -8.68 37.00
CA LEU A 84 58.59 -8.31 35.58
C LEU A 84 57.21 -7.78 35.14
N VAL A 85 57.05 -6.46 35.15
CA VAL A 85 55.77 -5.76 34.88
C VAL A 85 55.21 -6.12 33.50
N ASP A 86 56.05 -6.14 32.46
CA ASP A 86 55.65 -6.51 31.10
C ASP A 86 55.13 -7.95 31.00
N ALA A 87 55.69 -8.90 31.76
CA ALA A 87 55.21 -10.28 31.74
C ALA A 87 53.86 -10.45 32.44
N HIS A 88 53.59 -9.72 33.52
CA HIS A 88 52.26 -9.67 34.13
C HIS A 88 51.23 -9.09 33.16
N SER A 89 51.53 -7.97 32.51
CA SER A 89 50.62 -7.37 31.51
C SER A 89 50.41 -8.27 30.30
N ASN A 90 51.47 -8.90 29.78
CA ASN A 90 51.36 -9.83 28.65
C ASN A 90 50.57 -11.09 29.02
N LEU A 91 50.76 -11.63 30.23
CA LEU A 91 49.95 -12.73 30.74
C LEU A 91 48.48 -12.32 30.85
N GLY A 92 48.20 -11.12 31.35
CA GLY A 92 46.84 -10.58 31.42
C GLY A 92 46.16 -10.49 30.05
N ASN A 93 46.87 -10.01 29.03
CA ASN A 93 46.37 -9.94 27.66
C ASN A 93 46.04 -11.35 27.11
N LEU A 94 46.88 -12.33 27.40
CA LEU A 94 46.66 -13.72 27.01
C LEU A 94 45.46 -14.35 27.73
N MET A 95 45.32 -14.13 29.04
CA MET A 95 44.16 -14.60 29.81
C MET A 95 42.86 -13.96 29.28
N LYS A 96 42.89 -12.65 28.99
CA LYS A 96 41.76 -11.94 28.38
C LYS A 96 41.37 -12.57 27.04
N ALA A 97 42.34 -12.81 26.15
CA ALA A 97 42.10 -13.43 24.85
C ALA A 97 41.54 -14.87 24.95
N GLN A 98 41.78 -15.55 26.08
CA GLN A 98 41.26 -16.89 26.38
C GLN A 98 39.89 -16.87 27.10
N GLY A 99 39.34 -15.69 27.42
CA GLY A 99 38.08 -15.54 28.16
C GLY A 99 38.22 -15.59 29.69
N PHE A 100 39.44 -15.70 30.20
CA PHE A 100 39.78 -15.74 31.63
C PHE A 100 39.86 -14.31 32.21
N ILE A 101 38.71 -13.64 32.30
CA ILE A 101 38.62 -12.21 32.64
C ILE A 101 39.12 -11.90 34.06
N GLN A 102 38.84 -12.78 35.03
CA GLN A 102 39.28 -12.58 36.42
C GLN A 102 40.80 -12.77 36.57
N GLU A 103 41.38 -13.76 35.89
CA GLU A 103 42.84 -13.90 35.85
C GLU A 103 43.49 -12.71 35.12
N ALA A 104 42.90 -12.22 34.03
CA ALA A 104 43.40 -11.04 33.33
C ALA A 104 43.42 -9.80 34.24
N TYR A 105 42.32 -9.55 34.95
CA TYR A 105 42.21 -8.48 35.92
C TYR A 105 43.31 -8.58 37.00
N SER A 106 43.47 -9.77 37.58
CA SER A 106 44.48 -10.03 38.61
C SER A 106 45.90 -9.74 38.10
N CYS A 107 46.22 -10.14 36.88
CA CYS A 107 47.51 -9.89 36.25
C CYS A 107 47.77 -8.38 36.03
N TYR A 108 46.79 -7.61 35.59
CA TYR A 108 46.95 -6.17 35.42
C TYR A 108 47.10 -5.43 36.75
N ILE A 109 46.35 -5.82 37.78
CA ILE A 109 46.50 -5.27 39.13
C ILE A 109 47.88 -5.58 39.70
N GLU A 110 48.39 -6.79 39.49
CA GLU A 110 49.75 -7.15 39.89
C GLU A 110 50.82 -6.34 39.17
N ALA A 111 50.67 -6.10 37.86
CA ALA A 111 51.54 -5.19 37.11
C ALA A 111 51.54 -3.78 37.72
N LEU A 112 50.37 -3.24 38.06
CA LEU A 112 50.21 -1.92 38.66
C LEU A 112 50.68 -1.85 40.13
N ARG A 113 50.61 -2.97 40.86
CA ARG A 113 51.16 -3.08 42.22
C ARG A 113 52.68 -2.97 42.22
N ILE A 114 53.33 -3.53 41.19
CA ILE A 114 54.78 -3.49 41.02
C ILE A 114 55.22 -2.12 40.48
N ASP A 115 54.54 -1.60 39.45
CA ASP A 115 54.78 -0.27 38.90
C ASP A 115 53.47 0.49 38.61
N PRO A 116 53.08 1.42 39.50
CA PRO A 116 51.90 2.26 39.29
C PRO A 116 51.97 3.20 38.07
N HIS A 117 53.16 3.44 37.50
CA HIS A 117 53.36 4.32 36.33
C HIS A 117 53.27 3.56 35.00
N PHE A 118 53.01 2.25 35.03
CA PHE A 118 52.92 1.44 33.83
C PHE A 118 51.60 1.67 33.07
N ALA A 119 51.60 2.69 32.21
CA ALA A 119 50.43 3.16 31.46
C ALA A 119 49.71 2.07 30.65
N ILE A 120 50.43 1.05 30.18
CA ILE A 120 49.86 -0.06 29.40
C ILE A 120 48.89 -0.89 30.25
N ALA A 121 49.22 -1.20 31.52
CA ALA A 121 48.32 -1.95 32.39
C ALA A 121 47.06 -1.15 32.74
N TRP A 122 47.16 0.16 32.94
CA TRP A 122 45.99 1.03 33.11
C TRP A 122 45.05 0.99 31.89
N SER A 123 45.61 1.07 30.68
CA SER A 123 44.85 0.97 29.43
C SER A 123 44.19 -0.41 29.25
N ASN A 124 44.92 -1.50 29.53
CA ASN A 124 44.38 -2.86 29.42
C ASN A 124 43.27 -3.12 30.46
N LEU A 125 43.43 -2.60 31.68
CA LEU A 125 42.42 -2.65 32.72
C LEU A 125 41.15 -1.87 32.31
N ALA A 126 41.33 -0.67 31.74
CA ALA A 126 40.23 0.12 31.20
C ALA A 126 39.44 -0.64 30.12
N GLY A 127 40.15 -1.36 29.25
CA GLY A 127 39.55 -2.22 28.23
C GLY A 127 38.66 -3.33 28.79
N LEU A 128 39.00 -3.92 29.95
CA LEU A 128 38.13 -4.90 30.62
C LEU A 128 36.81 -4.28 31.10
N PHE A 129 36.86 -3.09 31.68
CA PHE A 129 35.65 -2.39 32.15
C PHE A 129 34.78 -1.89 30.99
N MET A 130 35.41 -1.48 29.88
CA MET A 130 34.69 -1.11 28.66
C MET A 130 33.89 -2.30 28.11
N GLU A 131 34.49 -3.49 28.05
CA GLU A 131 33.79 -4.73 27.63
C GLU A 131 32.70 -5.16 28.62
N ALA A 132 32.88 -4.89 29.92
CA ALA A 132 31.87 -5.15 30.95
C ALA A 132 30.72 -4.10 30.96
N GLY A 133 30.81 -3.03 30.18
CA GLY A 133 29.82 -1.95 30.12
C GLY A 133 29.94 -0.90 31.24
N ASP A 134 30.95 -0.99 32.10
CA ASP A 134 31.23 0.02 33.14
C ASP A 134 32.08 1.16 32.54
N LEU A 135 31.39 2.03 31.79
CA LEU A 135 32.01 3.11 31.02
C LEU A 135 32.71 4.15 31.91
N ASP A 136 32.20 4.39 33.12
CA ASP A 136 32.78 5.35 34.06
C ASP A 136 34.15 4.88 34.57
N LYS A 137 34.27 3.60 34.97
CA LYS A 137 35.57 3.04 35.37
C LYS A 137 36.53 2.94 34.19
N ALA A 138 36.04 2.54 33.01
CA ALA A 138 36.85 2.51 31.80
C ALA A 138 37.46 3.90 31.51
N LEU A 139 36.64 4.95 31.57
CA LEU A 139 37.08 6.31 31.35
C LEU A 139 38.12 6.76 32.39
N MET A 140 37.90 6.46 33.67
CA MET A 140 38.83 6.78 34.74
C MET A 140 40.22 6.17 34.50
N TYR A 141 40.27 4.88 34.14
CA TYR A 141 41.55 4.19 33.92
C TYR A 141 42.24 4.62 32.62
N TYR A 142 41.49 4.90 31.53
CA TYR A 142 42.09 5.48 30.34
C TYR A 142 42.68 6.88 30.60
N LYS A 143 42.03 7.71 31.44
CA LYS A 143 42.59 9.02 31.85
C LYS A 143 43.93 8.89 32.57
N GLU A 144 44.08 7.92 33.47
CA GLU A 144 45.37 7.67 34.12
C GLU A 144 46.40 7.14 33.12
N ALA A 145 46.03 6.26 32.20
CA ALA A 145 46.94 5.76 31.15
C ALA A 145 47.51 6.89 30.28
N VAL A 146 46.68 7.81 29.79
CA VAL A 146 47.12 8.92 28.93
C VAL A 146 47.84 10.02 29.71
N LYS A 147 47.55 10.19 31.01
CA LYS A 147 48.28 11.10 31.91
C LYS A 147 49.71 10.63 32.14
N LEU A 148 49.89 9.32 32.35
CA LEU A 148 51.20 8.70 32.54
C LEU A 148 52.00 8.63 31.23
N LYS A 149 51.33 8.43 30.09
CA LYS A 149 51.94 8.41 28.76
C LYS A 149 51.16 9.29 27.78
N PRO A 150 51.48 10.60 27.68
CA PRO A 150 50.78 11.53 26.79
C PRO A 150 50.90 11.24 25.29
N SER A 151 51.79 10.35 24.85
CA SER A 151 51.92 9.90 23.46
C SER A 151 51.24 8.55 23.19
N PHE A 152 50.34 8.09 24.08
CA PHE A 152 49.70 6.77 23.96
C PHE A 152 48.47 6.80 23.03
N ALA A 153 48.72 6.69 21.72
CA ALA A 153 47.68 6.78 20.69
C ALA A 153 46.51 5.78 20.90
N ASP A 154 46.80 4.51 21.20
CA ASP A 154 45.77 3.48 21.38
C ASP A 154 44.87 3.76 22.60
N ALA A 155 45.44 4.30 23.69
CA ALA A 155 44.67 4.70 24.87
C ALA A 155 43.76 5.90 24.58
N TYR A 156 44.23 6.89 23.80
CA TYR A 156 43.37 7.99 23.35
C TYR A 156 42.25 7.54 22.41
N LEU A 157 42.52 6.62 21.47
CA LEU A 157 41.48 6.06 20.59
C LEU A 157 40.38 5.40 21.43
N ASN A 158 40.77 4.51 22.35
CA ASN A 158 39.80 3.80 23.18
C ASN A 158 39.08 4.72 24.17
N GLN A 159 39.76 5.72 24.73
CA GLN A 159 39.12 6.77 25.52
C GLN A 159 38.05 7.52 24.70
N GLY A 160 38.35 7.84 23.44
CA GLY A 160 37.38 8.45 22.52
C GLY A 160 36.16 7.57 22.26
N ASN A 161 36.35 6.25 22.13
CA ASN A 161 35.25 5.29 21.98
C ASN A 161 34.34 5.27 23.22
N VAL A 162 34.93 5.37 24.42
CA VAL A 162 34.16 5.47 25.68
C VAL A 162 33.36 6.78 25.74
N TYR A 163 33.97 7.91 25.39
CA TYR A 163 33.25 9.19 25.32
C TYR A 163 32.12 9.18 24.29
N LYS A 164 32.32 8.51 23.14
CA LYS A 164 31.26 8.29 22.15
C LYS A 164 30.09 7.50 22.77
N ALA A 165 30.37 6.40 23.47
CA ALA A 165 29.35 5.58 24.11
C ALA A 165 28.60 6.32 25.23
N LEU A 166 29.25 7.27 25.90
CA LEU A 166 28.64 8.16 26.90
C LEU A 166 27.84 9.33 26.31
N GLY A 167 27.78 9.46 24.97
CA GLY A 167 27.08 10.58 24.32
C GLY A 167 27.81 11.92 24.42
N MET A 168 29.14 11.90 24.57
CA MET A 168 30.01 13.09 24.69
C MET A 168 30.89 13.25 23.43
N PRO A 169 30.34 13.74 22.31
CA PRO A 169 31.02 13.71 21.01
C PRO A 169 32.21 14.67 20.90
N GLN A 170 32.20 15.80 21.62
CA GLN A 170 33.29 16.78 21.58
C GLN A 170 34.56 16.25 22.26
N ASP A 171 34.41 15.61 23.42
CA ASP A 171 35.51 14.93 24.10
C ASP A 171 36.06 13.76 23.26
N ALA A 172 35.17 13.01 22.60
CA ALA A 172 35.59 11.95 21.67
C ALA A 172 36.45 12.50 20.52
N ILE A 173 36.04 13.60 19.88
CA ILE A 173 36.83 14.28 18.83
C ILE A 173 38.21 14.67 19.35
N MET A 174 38.29 15.29 20.53
CA MET A 174 39.57 15.69 21.13
C MET A 174 40.48 14.49 21.37
N CYS A 175 39.94 13.38 21.87
CA CYS A 175 40.68 12.13 22.06
C CYS A 175 41.18 11.57 20.73
N TYR A 176 40.36 11.49 19.67
CA TYR A 176 40.81 11.00 18.37
C TYR A 176 41.86 11.92 17.73
N GLN A 177 41.73 13.24 17.87
CA GLN A 177 42.74 14.19 17.40
C GLN A 177 44.07 14.01 18.14
N ARG A 178 44.05 13.78 19.46
CA ARG A 178 45.27 13.45 20.23
C ARG A 178 45.87 12.11 19.83
N ALA A 179 45.04 11.10 19.53
CA ALA A 179 45.51 9.83 18.99
C ALA A 179 46.25 10.04 17.65
N LEU A 180 45.71 10.89 16.77
CA LEU A 180 46.33 11.25 15.49
C LEU A 180 47.59 12.12 15.64
N GLN A 181 47.66 12.99 16.65
CA GLN A 181 48.88 13.73 16.96
C GLN A 181 50.02 12.79 17.41
N ALA A 182 49.68 11.75 18.18
CA ALA A 182 50.64 10.75 18.64
C ALA A 182 51.02 9.74 17.55
N ARG A 183 50.09 9.39 16.66
CA ARG A 183 50.27 8.46 15.54
C ARG A 183 49.50 8.98 14.30
N PRO A 184 50.14 9.76 13.41
CA PRO A 184 49.47 10.37 12.25
C PRO A 184 48.92 9.40 11.21
N ASP A 185 49.45 8.19 11.11
CA ASP A 185 49.03 7.13 10.18
C ASP A 185 47.94 6.20 10.75
N TYR A 186 47.22 6.64 11.80
CA TYR A 186 46.29 5.78 12.52
C TYR A 186 44.90 5.74 11.86
N ALA A 187 44.73 4.84 10.87
CA ALA A 187 43.50 4.69 10.08
C ALA A 187 42.22 4.56 10.93
N MET A 188 42.23 3.77 12.00
CA MET A 188 41.07 3.61 12.90
C MET A 188 40.66 4.93 13.58
N ALA A 189 41.62 5.79 13.96
CA ALA A 189 41.33 7.08 14.57
C ALA A 189 40.66 8.03 13.57
N TYR A 190 41.12 8.03 12.31
CA TYR A 190 40.44 8.75 11.23
C TYR A 190 39.03 8.23 10.96
N GLY A 191 38.83 6.91 10.92
CA GLY A 191 37.52 6.30 10.73
C GLY A 191 36.52 6.66 11.84
N ASN A 192 36.92 6.53 13.10
CA ASN A 192 36.05 6.86 14.23
C ASN A 192 35.74 8.36 14.32
N LEU A 193 36.73 9.20 14.02
CA LEU A 193 36.54 10.65 13.93
C LEU A 193 35.56 11.01 12.80
N ALA A 194 35.68 10.37 11.64
CA ALA A 194 34.78 10.55 10.52
C ALA A 194 33.33 10.18 10.86
N THR A 195 33.12 9.11 11.63
CA THR A 195 31.79 8.72 12.10
C THR A 195 31.14 9.78 12.98
N ILE A 196 31.90 10.42 13.89
CA ILE A 196 31.36 11.53 14.70
C ILE A 196 30.98 12.72 13.82
N TYR A 197 31.82 13.10 12.85
CA TYR A 197 31.49 14.19 11.93
C TYR A 197 30.26 13.88 11.07
N TYR A 198 30.09 12.63 10.65
CA TYR A 198 28.91 12.18 9.92
C TYR A 198 27.64 12.30 10.78
N GLU A 199 27.68 11.82 12.03
CA GLU A 199 26.57 11.94 12.99
C GLU A 199 26.19 13.40 13.29
N GLN A 200 27.15 14.35 13.18
CA GLN A 200 26.93 15.79 13.32
C GLN A 200 26.48 16.49 12.02
N GLY A 201 26.32 15.77 10.91
CA GLY A 201 25.97 16.34 9.60
C GLY A 201 27.11 17.09 8.91
N GLN A 202 28.34 17.01 9.42
CA GLN A 202 29.53 17.63 8.81
C GLN A 202 30.11 16.72 7.73
N LEU A 203 29.35 16.54 6.64
CA LEU A 203 29.62 15.52 5.62
C LEU A 203 30.99 15.67 4.95
N ASP A 204 31.42 16.89 4.61
CA ASP A 204 32.73 17.12 3.97
C ASP A 204 33.90 16.71 4.88
N MET A 205 33.79 16.98 6.18
CA MET A 205 34.81 16.60 7.16
C MET A 205 34.84 15.07 7.36
N ALA A 206 33.67 14.44 7.40
CA ALA A 206 33.55 12.98 7.46
C ALA A 206 34.20 12.32 6.24
N ILE A 207 33.87 12.78 5.03
CA ILE A 207 34.42 12.26 3.77
C ILE A 207 35.94 12.39 3.74
N ARG A 208 36.49 13.55 4.13
CA ARG A 208 37.95 13.76 4.21
C ARG A 208 38.61 12.79 5.18
N CYS A 209 38.04 12.60 6.36
CA CYS A 209 38.58 11.70 7.37
C CYS A 209 38.50 10.24 6.94
N TYR A 210 37.37 9.77 6.37
CA TYR A 210 37.29 8.43 5.81
C TYR A 210 38.30 8.20 4.68
N ASN A 211 38.48 9.19 3.81
CA ASN A 211 39.48 9.10 2.74
C ASN A 211 40.91 8.97 3.30
N GLN A 212 41.24 9.70 4.37
CA GLN A 212 42.54 9.51 5.07
C GLN A 212 42.65 8.11 5.68
N ALA A 213 41.58 7.61 6.32
CA ALA A 213 41.56 6.25 6.86
C ALA A 213 41.87 5.20 5.77
N ILE A 214 41.27 5.36 4.58
CA ILE A 214 41.49 4.48 3.42
C ILE A 214 42.90 4.63 2.83
N VAL A 215 43.46 5.84 2.81
CA VAL A 215 44.84 6.06 2.32
C VAL A 215 45.85 5.34 3.21
N TYR A 216 45.66 5.37 4.53
CA TYR A 216 46.55 4.71 5.48
C TYR A 216 46.28 3.20 5.60
N ASP A 217 45.03 2.77 5.44
CA ASP A 217 44.66 1.35 5.36
C ASP A 217 43.67 1.10 4.19
N PRO A 218 44.19 0.73 3.01
CA PRO A 218 43.35 0.40 1.85
C PRO A 218 42.47 -0.84 2.03
N GLN A 219 42.64 -1.63 3.10
CA GLN A 219 41.81 -2.79 3.41
C GLN A 219 40.72 -2.48 4.45
N PHE A 220 40.53 -1.22 4.82
CA PHE A 220 39.53 -0.81 5.81
C PHE A 220 38.10 -0.81 5.24
N ILE A 221 37.46 -1.99 5.25
CA ILE A 221 36.14 -2.26 4.64
C ILE A 221 35.06 -1.30 5.15
N GLU A 222 34.99 -1.07 6.46
CA GLU A 222 33.97 -0.21 7.09
C GLU A 222 34.12 1.24 6.66
N ALA A 223 35.35 1.73 6.43
CA ALA A 223 35.60 3.09 5.96
C ALA A 223 35.03 3.29 4.55
N TYR A 224 35.15 2.32 3.65
CA TYR A 224 34.52 2.38 2.32
C TYR A 224 33.00 2.43 2.41
N ASN A 225 32.37 1.55 3.20
CA ASN A 225 30.91 1.55 3.36
C ASN A 225 30.40 2.87 3.96
N ASN A 226 31.04 3.34 5.03
CA ASN A 226 30.60 4.55 5.74
C ASN A 226 30.91 5.84 4.94
N MET A 227 32.00 5.87 4.18
CA MET A 227 32.25 6.94 3.22
C MET A 227 31.19 6.98 2.12
N GLY A 228 30.75 5.80 1.65
CA GLY A 228 29.64 5.69 0.71
C GLY A 228 28.34 6.31 1.26
N ASN A 229 28.01 6.06 2.52
CA ASN A 229 26.85 6.69 3.19
C ASN A 229 26.98 8.22 3.22
N ALA A 230 28.14 8.73 3.66
CA ALA A 230 28.41 10.16 3.73
C ALA A 230 28.36 10.85 2.36
N LEU A 231 28.89 10.21 1.32
CA LEU A 231 28.83 10.70 -0.07
C LEU A 231 27.40 10.70 -0.61
N LYS A 232 26.60 9.68 -0.32
CA LYS A 232 25.19 9.61 -0.69
C LYS A 232 24.42 10.79 -0.10
N ASP A 233 24.55 11.02 1.21
CA ASP A 233 23.86 12.10 1.92
C ASP A 233 24.34 13.49 1.47
N ALA A 234 25.56 13.60 0.95
CA ALA A 234 26.10 14.81 0.33
C ALA A 234 25.65 15.00 -1.14
N GLY A 235 24.83 14.10 -1.69
CA GLY A 235 24.36 14.12 -3.08
C GLY A 235 25.37 13.63 -4.12
N ARG A 236 26.52 13.09 -3.71
CA ARG A 236 27.61 12.60 -4.58
C ARG A 236 27.44 11.10 -4.86
N VAL A 237 26.32 10.75 -5.49
CA VAL A 237 25.85 9.35 -5.61
C VAL A 237 26.82 8.44 -6.39
N GLU A 238 27.40 8.90 -7.49
CA GLU A 238 28.35 8.10 -8.30
C GLU A 238 29.60 7.70 -7.50
N GLU A 239 30.12 8.62 -6.67
CA GLU A 239 31.25 8.34 -5.80
C GLU A 239 30.87 7.36 -4.68
N ALA A 240 29.64 7.48 -4.14
CA ALA A 240 29.12 6.53 -3.16
C ALA A 240 29.06 5.10 -3.74
N ILE A 241 28.60 4.94 -4.98
CA ILE A 241 28.57 3.64 -5.68
C ILE A 241 29.97 3.05 -5.80
N ASN A 242 30.97 3.88 -6.16
CA ASN A 242 32.36 3.42 -6.24
C ASN A 242 32.87 2.96 -4.87
N CYS A 243 32.58 3.69 -3.79
CA CYS A 243 32.93 3.27 -2.43
C CYS A 243 32.27 1.94 -2.05
N TYR A 244 30.98 1.74 -2.32
CA TYR A 244 30.32 0.46 -2.04
C TYR A 244 30.89 -0.68 -2.90
N ARG A 245 31.24 -0.43 -4.17
CA ARG A 245 31.90 -1.42 -5.02
C ARG A 245 33.30 -1.78 -4.52
N SER A 246 34.07 -0.81 -4.03
CA SER A 246 35.37 -1.07 -3.38
C SER A 246 35.20 -1.89 -2.11
N CYS A 247 34.20 -1.58 -1.28
CA CYS A 247 33.83 -2.38 -0.11
C CYS A 247 33.51 -3.84 -0.51
N LEU A 248 32.72 -4.04 -1.57
CA LEU A 248 32.38 -5.37 -2.08
C LEU A 248 33.54 -6.08 -2.80
N ALA A 249 34.51 -5.35 -3.35
CA ALA A 249 35.72 -5.95 -3.91
C ALA A 249 36.61 -6.54 -2.82
N LEU A 250 36.64 -5.92 -1.65
CA LEU A 250 37.35 -6.42 -0.46
C LEU A 250 36.55 -7.53 0.25
N GLN A 251 35.23 -7.37 0.35
CA GLN A 251 34.32 -8.33 0.98
C GLN A 251 33.04 -8.47 0.14
N ALA A 252 33.03 -9.44 -0.77
CA ALA A 252 31.93 -9.67 -1.73
C ALA A 252 30.55 -9.87 -1.10
N ASN A 253 30.51 -10.31 0.17
CA ASN A 253 29.30 -10.57 0.92
C ASN A 253 28.95 -9.48 1.95
N HIS A 254 29.50 -8.26 1.86
CA HIS A 254 29.21 -7.22 2.86
C HIS A 254 27.73 -6.74 2.80
N PRO A 255 26.89 -7.02 3.82
CA PRO A 255 25.44 -6.95 3.66
C PRO A 255 24.88 -5.52 3.68
N GLN A 256 25.49 -4.59 4.41
CA GLN A 256 25.08 -3.17 4.40
C GLN A 256 25.42 -2.51 3.05
N ALA A 257 26.56 -2.86 2.44
CA ALA A 257 26.96 -2.31 1.15
C ALA A 257 26.03 -2.79 0.03
N LEU A 258 25.65 -4.07 0.05
CA LEU A 258 24.63 -4.63 -0.84
C LEU A 258 23.28 -3.91 -0.66
N THR A 259 22.83 -3.73 0.59
CA THR A 259 21.57 -3.03 0.89
C THR A 259 21.59 -1.58 0.39
N ASN A 260 22.68 -0.87 0.62
CA ASN A 260 22.84 0.53 0.20
C ASN A 260 22.85 0.70 -1.32
N LEU A 261 23.53 -0.19 -2.06
CA LEU A 261 23.44 -0.22 -3.52
C LEU A 261 22.01 -0.53 -3.97
N GLY A 262 21.34 -1.48 -3.33
CA GLY A 262 19.93 -1.78 -3.58
C GLY A 262 19.03 -0.55 -3.43
N ASN A 263 19.24 0.25 -2.37
CA ASN A 263 18.50 1.49 -2.12
C ASN A 263 18.72 2.53 -3.23
N ILE A 264 19.96 2.72 -3.69
CA ILE A 264 20.27 3.66 -4.78
C ILE A 264 19.58 3.21 -6.08
N TYR A 265 19.69 1.93 -6.43
CA TYR A 265 19.02 1.41 -7.63
C TYR A 265 17.50 1.48 -7.52
N MET A 266 16.94 1.37 -6.32
CA MET A 266 15.52 1.57 -6.07
C MET A 266 15.10 3.04 -6.31
N GLU A 267 15.88 4.01 -5.82
CA GLU A 267 15.66 5.45 -6.06
C GLU A 267 15.74 5.81 -7.55
N TRP A 268 16.60 5.14 -8.31
CA TRP A 268 16.69 5.25 -9.78
C TRP A 268 15.63 4.44 -10.54
N ASN A 269 14.68 3.84 -9.84
CA ASN A 269 13.61 3.01 -10.41
C ASN A 269 14.14 1.79 -11.21
N MET A 270 15.37 1.34 -10.94
CA MET A 270 15.99 0.14 -11.51
C MET A 270 15.63 -1.09 -10.66
N ILE A 271 14.34 -1.44 -10.65
CA ILE A 271 13.73 -2.43 -9.75
C ILE A 271 14.44 -3.80 -9.80
N SER A 272 14.80 -4.28 -10.99
CA SER A 272 15.47 -5.58 -11.16
C SER A 272 16.85 -5.61 -10.51
N ALA A 273 17.63 -4.53 -10.64
CA ALA A 273 18.93 -4.40 -10.02
C ALA A 273 18.78 -4.33 -8.49
N ALA A 274 17.88 -3.47 -8.00
CA ALA A 274 17.59 -3.33 -6.56
C ALA A 274 17.20 -4.67 -5.92
N THR A 275 16.30 -5.42 -6.58
CA THR A 275 15.86 -6.75 -6.13
C THR A 275 17.03 -7.73 -6.01
N SER A 276 17.96 -7.74 -6.97
CA SER A 276 19.15 -8.59 -6.94
C SER A 276 20.02 -8.29 -5.72
N PHE A 277 20.28 -7.00 -5.46
CA PHE A 277 21.07 -6.56 -4.32
C PHE A 277 20.42 -6.87 -2.97
N TYR A 278 19.10 -6.67 -2.82
CA TYR A 278 18.39 -7.04 -1.58
C TYR A 278 18.43 -8.55 -1.33
N LYS A 279 18.22 -9.38 -2.37
CA LYS A 279 18.33 -10.84 -2.25
C LYS A 279 19.74 -11.28 -1.87
N ALA A 280 20.76 -10.65 -2.44
CA ALA A 280 22.15 -10.91 -2.08
C ALA A 280 22.46 -10.49 -0.63
N ALA A 281 21.91 -9.38 -0.14
CA ALA A 281 22.09 -8.98 1.26
C ALA A 281 21.47 -9.99 2.24
N ILE A 282 20.26 -10.48 1.93
CA ILE A 282 19.52 -11.45 2.75
C ILE A 282 20.18 -12.83 2.77
N SER A 283 20.81 -13.26 1.66
CA SER A 283 21.50 -14.56 1.61
C SER A 283 22.74 -14.63 2.50
N VAL A 284 23.32 -13.47 2.84
CA VAL A 284 24.50 -13.39 3.72
C VAL A 284 24.11 -13.31 5.19
N THR A 285 23.08 -12.53 5.53
CA THR A 285 22.65 -12.36 6.92
C THR A 285 21.13 -12.36 7.03
N SER A 286 20.62 -13.20 7.92
CA SER A 286 19.19 -13.30 8.23
C SER A 286 18.74 -12.28 9.28
N GLY A 287 19.61 -11.35 9.71
CA GLY A 287 19.33 -10.38 10.78
C GLY A 287 18.98 -8.96 10.31
N LEU A 288 18.95 -8.68 9.00
CA LEU A 288 18.67 -7.33 8.48
C LEU A 288 17.22 -7.17 8.03
N SER A 289 16.46 -6.34 8.75
CA SER A 289 15.06 -6.01 8.43
C SER A 289 14.89 -5.06 7.23
N SER A 290 15.83 -4.12 7.03
CA SER A 290 15.76 -3.12 5.94
C SER A 290 15.65 -3.72 4.53
N PRO A 291 16.52 -4.65 4.07
CA PRO A 291 16.40 -5.22 2.74
C PRO A 291 15.12 -6.05 2.57
N LEU A 292 14.64 -6.71 3.62
CA LEU A 292 13.37 -7.44 3.60
C LEU A 292 12.18 -6.50 3.44
N ASN A 293 12.14 -5.38 4.17
CA ASN A 293 11.09 -4.37 4.03
C ASN A 293 11.05 -3.79 2.61
N ASN A 294 12.21 -3.41 2.06
CA ASN A 294 12.28 -2.84 0.71
C ASN A 294 11.89 -3.86 -0.37
N LEU A 295 12.30 -5.13 -0.21
CA LEU A 295 11.91 -6.22 -1.09
C LEU A 295 10.39 -6.50 -1.00
N ALA A 296 9.80 -6.43 0.19
CA ALA A 296 8.36 -6.59 0.38
C ALA A 296 7.56 -5.51 -0.35
N VAL A 297 8.04 -4.25 -0.34
CA VAL A 297 7.45 -3.15 -1.09
C VAL A 297 7.50 -3.41 -2.59
N ILE A 298 8.63 -3.89 -3.12
CA ILE A 298 8.76 -4.25 -4.55
C ILE A 298 7.78 -5.36 -4.92
N TYR A 299 7.73 -6.45 -4.13
CA TYR A 299 6.82 -7.56 -4.40
C TYR A 299 5.35 -7.13 -4.36
N LYS A 300 4.99 -6.28 -3.40
CA LYS A 300 3.65 -5.67 -3.33
C LYS A 300 3.35 -4.86 -4.59
N GLN A 301 4.28 -4.02 -5.06
CA GLN A 301 4.12 -3.23 -6.29
C GLN A 301 3.98 -4.10 -7.55
N GLN A 302 4.59 -5.28 -7.56
CA GLN A 302 4.48 -6.27 -8.64
C GLN A 302 3.22 -7.13 -8.55
N GLY A 303 2.41 -6.98 -7.49
CA GLY A 303 1.23 -7.82 -7.22
C GLY A 303 1.56 -9.19 -6.64
N ASN A 304 2.82 -9.44 -6.26
CA ASN A 304 3.24 -10.69 -5.62
C ASN A 304 3.07 -10.60 -4.09
N TYR A 305 1.81 -10.65 -3.65
CA TYR A 305 1.46 -10.43 -2.25
C TYR A 305 1.96 -11.52 -1.30
N ALA A 306 2.09 -12.77 -1.75
CA ALA A 306 2.56 -13.89 -0.94
C ALA A 306 4.04 -13.71 -0.53
N ASP A 307 4.88 -13.32 -1.48
CA ASP A 307 6.29 -13.05 -1.20
C ASP A 307 6.47 -11.79 -0.34
N ALA A 308 5.63 -10.78 -0.53
CA ALA A 308 5.61 -9.60 0.33
C ALA A 308 5.26 -9.95 1.80
N ILE A 309 4.22 -10.77 2.03
CA ILE A 309 3.84 -11.25 3.37
C ILE A 309 4.97 -12.07 4.00
N THR A 310 5.64 -12.92 3.21
CA THR A 310 6.79 -13.71 3.68
C THR A 310 7.93 -12.80 4.15
N CYS A 311 8.27 -11.77 3.37
CA CYS A 311 9.30 -10.80 3.73
C CYS A 311 8.96 -10.06 5.03
N TYR A 312 7.72 -9.54 5.19
CA TYR A 312 7.32 -8.89 6.44
C TYR A 312 7.27 -9.84 7.62
N THR A 313 6.95 -11.11 7.41
CA THR A 313 6.97 -12.12 8.47
C THR A 313 8.38 -12.38 8.97
N GLU A 314 9.37 -12.41 8.07
CA GLU A 314 10.78 -12.49 8.47
C GLU A 314 11.25 -11.23 9.21
N VAL A 315 10.81 -10.03 8.79
CA VAL A 315 11.08 -8.80 9.56
C VAL A 315 10.56 -8.90 10.99
N LEU A 316 9.35 -9.44 11.17
CA LEU A 316 8.74 -9.62 12.49
C LEU A 316 9.35 -10.78 13.29
N ARG A 317 10.02 -11.73 12.63
CA ARG A 317 10.83 -12.75 13.30
C ARG A 317 12.12 -12.17 13.85
N ILE A 318 12.73 -11.21 13.13
CA ILE A 318 13.94 -10.49 13.56
C ILE A 318 13.59 -9.50 14.69
N ASP A 319 12.52 -8.71 14.51
CA ASP A 319 12.04 -7.74 15.49
C ASP A 319 10.51 -7.84 15.64
N PRO A 320 10.01 -8.56 16.67
CA PRO A 320 8.59 -8.66 16.96
C PRO A 320 7.91 -7.34 17.33
N THR A 321 8.69 -6.28 17.61
CA THR A 321 8.21 -4.95 17.99
C THR A 321 8.16 -3.97 16.81
N ALA A 322 8.49 -4.41 15.59
CA ALA A 322 8.44 -3.61 14.38
C ALA A 322 7.00 -3.25 13.95
N ALA A 323 6.41 -2.25 14.60
CA ALA A 323 5.03 -1.79 14.35
C ALA A 323 4.78 -1.40 12.89
N ASP A 324 5.76 -0.79 12.22
CA ASP A 324 5.66 -0.40 10.81
C ASP A 324 5.55 -1.63 9.88
N ALA A 325 6.22 -2.74 10.20
CA ALA A 325 6.13 -4.00 9.46
C ALA A 325 4.76 -4.68 9.67
N LEU A 326 4.20 -4.62 10.88
CA LEU A 326 2.83 -5.09 11.14
C LEU A 326 1.81 -4.30 10.30
N VAL A 327 1.89 -2.96 10.31
CA VAL A 327 1.00 -2.13 9.48
C VAL A 327 1.14 -2.47 7.99
N ASN A 328 2.36 -2.63 7.50
CA ASN A 328 2.59 -2.94 6.09
C ASN A 328 2.10 -4.35 5.70
N ARG A 329 2.31 -5.36 6.56
CA ARG A 329 1.77 -6.71 6.34
C ARG A 329 0.25 -6.73 6.42
N GLY A 330 -0.33 -6.01 7.38
CA GLY A 330 -1.78 -5.82 7.49
C GLY A 330 -2.38 -5.17 6.24
N ASN A 331 -1.69 -4.17 5.66
CA ASN A 331 -2.11 -3.55 4.40
C ASN A 331 -2.12 -4.58 3.26
N THR A 332 -1.08 -5.42 3.18
CA THR A 332 -1.01 -6.50 2.18
C THR A 332 -2.09 -7.57 2.39
N PHE A 333 -2.39 -7.97 3.64
CA PHE A 333 -3.49 -8.89 3.93
C PHE A 333 -4.84 -8.32 3.51
N LYS A 334 -5.07 -7.04 3.79
CA LYS A 334 -6.30 -6.36 3.42
C LYS A 334 -6.50 -6.30 1.90
N GLU A 335 -5.43 -6.04 1.14
CA GLU A 335 -5.47 -6.00 -0.34
C GLU A 335 -5.88 -7.35 -0.96
N ILE A 336 -5.49 -8.48 -0.35
CA ILE A 336 -5.90 -9.81 -0.78
C ILE A 336 -7.20 -10.32 -0.12
N GLY A 337 -7.91 -9.46 0.61
CA GLY A 337 -9.19 -9.78 1.25
C GLY A 337 -9.10 -10.55 2.57
N ARG A 338 -7.90 -10.76 3.12
CA ARG A 338 -7.66 -11.39 4.44
C ARG A 338 -7.82 -10.36 5.57
N VAL A 339 -9.02 -9.83 5.71
CA VAL A 339 -9.29 -8.66 6.58
C VAL A 339 -9.10 -9.00 8.07
N ASN A 340 -9.37 -10.24 8.50
CA ASN A 340 -9.21 -10.64 9.90
C ASN A 340 -7.74 -10.61 10.33
N GLU A 341 -6.84 -11.13 9.50
CA GLU A 341 -5.39 -11.08 9.73
C GLU A 341 -4.88 -9.64 9.69
N ALA A 342 -5.42 -8.80 8.79
CA ALA A 342 -5.10 -7.37 8.79
C ALA A 342 -5.48 -6.70 10.11
N ILE A 343 -6.68 -6.98 10.65
CA ILE A 343 -7.12 -6.45 11.94
C ILE A 343 -6.17 -6.88 13.06
N GLN A 344 -5.76 -8.15 13.10
CA GLN A 344 -4.80 -8.66 14.10
C GLN A 344 -3.49 -7.88 14.06
N ASP A 345 -2.90 -7.71 12.87
CA ASP A 345 -1.66 -6.97 12.69
C ASP A 345 -1.78 -5.50 13.12
N TYR A 346 -2.88 -4.82 12.75
CA TYR A 346 -3.08 -3.43 13.15
C TYR A 346 -3.32 -3.27 14.66
N VAL A 347 -4.07 -4.18 15.28
CA VAL A 347 -4.27 -4.19 16.75
C VAL A 347 -2.94 -4.38 17.46
N GLN A 348 -2.09 -5.31 16.99
CA GLN A 348 -0.77 -5.53 17.55
C GLN A 348 0.11 -4.28 17.36
N ALA A 349 0.09 -3.66 16.18
CA ALA A 349 0.84 -2.43 15.91
C ALA A 349 0.41 -1.27 16.84
N ALA A 350 -0.90 -1.08 17.01
CA ALA A 350 -1.45 -0.09 17.92
C ALA A 350 -1.18 -0.41 19.40
N THR A 351 -1.00 -1.69 19.76
CA THR A 351 -0.62 -2.10 21.11
C THR A 351 0.86 -1.79 21.40
N ILE A 352 1.74 -2.09 20.45
CA ILE A 352 3.18 -1.80 20.56
C ILE A 352 3.45 -0.30 20.53
N ARG A 353 2.77 0.44 19.64
CA ARG A 353 2.93 1.88 19.47
C ARG A 353 1.55 2.58 19.49
N PRO A 354 0.99 2.87 20.68
CA PRO A 354 -0.35 3.48 20.81
C PRO A 354 -0.51 4.84 20.12
N ASN A 355 0.58 5.59 19.98
CA ASN A 355 0.61 6.91 19.35
C ASN A 355 0.83 6.87 17.82
N MET A 356 0.57 5.73 17.15
CA MET A 356 0.71 5.57 15.70
C MET A 356 -0.63 5.79 14.98
N PRO A 357 -0.90 6.98 14.41
CA PRO A 357 -2.18 7.28 13.77
C PRO A 357 -2.48 6.37 12.58
N GLU A 358 -1.47 5.95 11.82
CA GLU A 358 -1.60 5.06 10.67
C GLU A 358 -2.18 3.69 11.07
N ALA A 359 -1.77 3.15 12.22
CA ALA A 359 -2.29 1.89 12.73
C ALA A 359 -3.79 2.00 13.05
N HIS A 360 -4.21 3.09 13.71
CA HIS A 360 -5.62 3.33 14.04
C HIS A 360 -6.48 3.58 12.79
N ALA A 361 -5.98 4.34 11.81
CA ALA A 361 -6.72 4.61 10.57
C ALA A 361 -6.88 3.35 9.70
N ASN A 362 -5.84 2.54 9.59
CA ASN A 362 -5.90 1.28 8.83
C ASN A 362 -6.76 0.23 9.55
N LEU A 363 -6.69 0.16 10.89
CA LEU A 363 -7.58 -0.63 11.72
C LEU A 363 -9.05 -0.23 11.53
N ALA A 364 -9.33 1.08 11.56
CA ALA A 364 -10.68 1.60 11.31
C ALA A 364 -11.22 1.18 9.95
N SER A 365 -10.39 1.27 8.91
CA SER A 365 -10.77 0.86 7.57
C SER A 365 -11.04 -0.65 7.48
N ALA A 366 -10.25 -1.47 8.16
CA ALA A 366 -10.48 -2.92 8.20
C ALA A 366 -11.76 -3.28 8.97
N TYR A 367 -12.05 -2.62 10.09
CA TYR A 367 -13.33 -2.79 10.80
C TYR A 367 -14.53 -2.43 9.94
N LYS A 368 -14.44 -1.34 9.17
CA LYS A 368 -15.48 -0.94 8.22
C LYS A 368 -15.72 -2.04 7.17
N ASP A 369 -14.66 -2.58 6.58
CA ASP A 369 -14.74 -3.63 5.56
C ASP A 369 -15.31 -4.95 6.12
N SER A 370 -15.10 -5.22 7.40
CA SER A 370 -15.68 -6.35 8.15
C SER A 370 -17.09 -6.07 8.73
N GLY A 371 -17.71 -4.93 8.43
CA GLY A 371 -19.06 -4.57 8.89
C GLY A 371 -19.15 -4.07 10.35
N HIS A 372 -18.03 -3.93 11.06
CA HIS A 372 -17.97 -3.40 12.43
C HIS A 372 -17.89 -1.87 12.41
N VAL A 373 -18.95 -1.23 11.93
CA VAL A 373 -18.92 0.20 11.58
C VAL A 373 -18.73 1.12 12.80
N GLU A 374 -19.30 0.78 13.96
CA GLU A 374 -19.11 1.58 15.18
C GLU A 374 -17.66 1.59 15.68
N THR A 375 -17.00 0.42 15.68
CA THR A 375 -15.59 0.33 16.07
C THR A 375 -14.67 1.03 15.06
N ALA A 376 -15.06 1.05 13.77
CA ALA A 376 -14.39 1.86 12.76
C ALA A 376 -14.47 3.36 13.08
N ILE A 377 -15.65 3.88 13.43
CA ILE A 377 -15.83 5.30 13.80
C ILE A 377 -14.94 5.67 15.01
N ILE A 378 -14.92 4.81 16.04
CA ILE A 378 -14.06 5.02 17.23
C ILE A 378 -12.58 5.09 16.84
N SER A 379 -12.14 4.14 16.02
CA SER A 379 -10.74 4.03 15.59
C SER A 379 -10.31 5.21 14.69
N TYR A 380 -11.17 5.66 13.77
CA TYR A 380 -10.92 6.88 12.98
C TYR A 380 -10.84 8.12 13.87
N LYS A 381 -11.76 8.29 14.82
CA LYS A 381 -11.71 9.40 15.80
C LYS A 381 -10.41 9.36 16.61
N GLN A 382 -9.92 8.16 16.98
CA GLN A 382 -8.64 8.02 17.66
C GLN A 382 -7.45 8.42 16.79
N ALA A 383 -7.42 8.01 15.51
CA ALA A 383 -6.39 8.43 14.55
C ALA A 383 -6.34 9.96 14.41
N LEU A 384 -7.51 10.61 14.32
CA LEU A 384 -7.61 12.07 14.20
C LEU A 384 -7.27 12.83 15.49
N ARG A 385 -7.46 12.22 16.67
CA ARG A 385 -6.96 12.80 17.93
C ARG A 385 -5.43 12.82 17.97
N LEU A 386 -4.79 11.78 17.44
CA LEU A 386 -3.33 11.67 17.38
C LEU A 386 -2.74 12.58 16.29
N ARG A 387 -3.42 12.70 15.14
CA ARG A 387 -3.05 13.59 14.04
C ARG A 387 -4.29 14.26 13.43
N PRO A 388 -4.58 15.53 13.77
CA PRO A 388 -5.74 16.24 13.23
C PRO A 388 -5.68 16.48 11.71
N ASP A 389 -4.52 16.84 11.14
CA ASP A 389 -4.33 16.92 9.68
C ASP A 389 -3.99 15.54 9.11
N PHE A 390 -5.00 14.69 8.99
CA PHE A 390 -4.89 13.35 8.41
C PHE A 390 -5.99 13.12 7.36
N PRO A 391 -5.77 13.57 6.11
CA PRO A 391 -6.75 13.54 5.02
C PRO A 391 -7.46 12.19 4.83
N GLU A 392 -6.73 11.08 4.81
CA GLU A 392 -7.33 9.76 4.61
C GLU A 392 -8.28 9.38 5.74
N ALA A 393 -7.92 9.67 6.99
CA ALA A 393 -8.77 9.39 8.14
C ALA A 393 -10.01 10.29 8.16
N THR A 394 -9.87 11.59 7.84
CA THR A 394 -10.99 12.55 7.79
C THR A 394 -12.01 12.16 6.72
N CYS A 395 -11.55 11.90 5.49
CA CYS A 395 -12.41 11.53 4.37
C CYS A 395 -13.13 10.19 4.60
N ASN A 396 -12.43 9.20 5.16
CA ASN A 396 -13.04 7.90 5.45
C ASN A 396 -13.99 7.95 6.66
N LEU A 397 -13.69 8.77 7.67
CA LEU A 397 -14.63 9.01 8.77
C LEU A 397 -15.92 9.63 8.26
N LEU A 398 -15.85 10.70 7.45
CA LEU A 398 -17.03 11.33 6.84
C LEU A 398 -17.88 10.29 6.10
N HIS A 399 -17.26 9.49 5.24
CA HIS A 399 -17.97 8.45 4.50
C HIS A 399 -18.62 7.42 5.44
N THR A 400 -17.93 7.03 6.51
CA THR A 400 -18.44 6.06 7.49
C THR A 400 -19.64 6.64 8.26
N LEU A 401 -19.59 7.91 8.65
CA LEU A 401 -20.70 8.62 9.29
C LEU A 401 -21.91 8.75 8.36
N GLN A 402 -21.68 9.06 7.08
CA GLN A 402 -22.72 9.09 6.05
C GLN A 402 -23.42 7.72 5.93
N CYS A 403 -22.68 6.61 5.97
CA CYS A 403 -23.25 5.26 5.92
C CYS A 403 -24.15 4.91 7.10
N VAL A 404 -23.92 5.50 8.28
CA VAL A 404 -24.75 5.25 9.49
C VAL A 404 -25.75 6.36 9.77
N CYS A 405 -25.92 7.32 8.87
CA CYS A 405 -26.77 8.49 9.07
C CYS A 405 -26.43 9.28 10.34
N ASP A 406 -25.13 9.41 10.65
CA ASP A 406 -24.66 10.33 11.66
C ASP A 406 -24.46 11.72 11.04
N TRP A 407 -25.36 12.65 11.38
CA TRP A 407 -25.47 13.95 10.73
C TRP A 407 -25.11 15.13 11.65
N GLU A 408 -24.57 14.88 12.85
CA GLU A 408 -24.38 15.90 13.89
C GLU A 408 -23.54 17.11 13.45
N ASN A 409 -22.44 16.88 12.72
CA ASN A 409 -21.58 17.94 12.15
C ASN A 409 -21.36 17.76 10.64
N ARG A 410 -22.40 17.33 9.92
CA ARG A 410 -22.29 16.95 8.51
C ARG A 410 -21.72 18.08 7.64
N ASP A 411 -22.27 19.29 7.75
CA ASP A 411 -21.89 20.42 6.89
C ASP A 411 -20.47 20.91 7.17
N GLY A 412 -20.04 20.89 8.43
CA GLY A 412 -18.64 21.18 8.81
C GLY A 412 -17.69 20.18 8.15
N MET A 413 -17.96 18.89 8.28
CA MET A 413 -17.10 17.85 7.72
C MET A 413 -17.05 17.84 6.20
N PHE A 414 -18.15 18.13 5.50
CA PHE A 414 -18.13 18.26 4.04
C PHE A 414 -17.30 19.46 3.58
N ARG A 415 -17.35 20.59 4.28
CA ARG A 415 -16.47 21.74 4.00
C ARG A 415 -14.99 21.36 4.19
N ASP A 416 -14.65 20.71 5.30
CA ASP A 416 -13.28 20.27 5.58
C ASP A 416 -12.77 19.30 4.51
N VAL A 417 -13.59 18.32 4.11
CA VAL A 417 -13.26 17.35 3.06
C VAL A 417 -13.14 18.01 1.69
N GLU A 418 -14.00 18.97 1.35
CA GLU A 418 -13.87 19.74 0.11
C GLU A 418 -12.55 20.52 0.06
N GLU A 419 -12.17 21.17 1.17
CA GLU A 419 -10.88 21.87 1.27
C GLU A 419 -9.69 20.91 1.09
N ILE A 420 -9.74 19.74 1.75
CA ILE A 420 -8.74 18.67 1.58
C ILE A 420 -8.63 18.25 0.12
N ILE A 421 -9.74 17.98 -0.56
CA ILE A 421 -9.77 17.57 -1.97
C ILE A 421 -9.13 18.66 -2.83
N ARG A 422 -9.56 19.92 -2.69
CA ARG A 422 -9.04 21.04 -3.48
C ARG A 422 -7.54 21.24 -3.27
N ARG A 423 -7.07 21.12 -2.01
CA ARG A 423 -5.64 21.15 -1.66
C ARG A 423 -4.86 20.02 -2.34
N GLN A 424 -5.35 18.78 -2.26
CA GLN A 424 -4.71 17.61 -2.88
C GLN A 424 -4.65 17.70 -4.41
N ILE A 425 -5.74 18.14 -5.05
CA ILE A 425 -5.79 18.36 -6.50
C ILE A 425 -4.75 19.39 -6.93
N LYS A 426 -4.65 20.52 -6.20
CA LYS A 426 -3.67 21.59 -6.45
C LYS A 426 -2.22 21.09 -6.28
N MET A 427 -1.96 20.24 -5.29
CA MET A 427 -0.65 19.62 -5.07
C MET A 427 -0.35 18.47 -6.03
N SER A 428 -1.28 18.13 -6.93
CA SER A 428 -1.19 16.95 -7.81
C SER A 428 -0.97 15.62 -7.09
N VAL A 429 -1.54 15.51 -5.89
CA VAL A 429 -1.62 14.27 -5.13
C VAL A 429 -2.95 13.57 -5.44
N LEU A 430 -2.98 12.24 -5.35
CA LEU A 430 -4.23 11.47 -5.47
C LEU A 430 -5.20 11.89 -4.35
N PRO A 431 -6.43 12.33 -4.67
CA PRO A 431 -7.40 12.71 -3.64
C PRO A 431 -7.75 11.55 -2.70
N SER A 432 -7.91 11.84 -1.41
CA SER A 432 -8.34 10.83 -0.42
C SER A 432 -9.81 10.42 -0.57
N VAL A 433 -10.61 11.20 -1.32
CA VAL A 433 -11.98 10.84 -1.69
C VAL A 433 -11.97 10.14 -3.04
N GLN A 434 -12.48 8.91 -3.06
CA GLN A 434 -12.64 8.13 -4.28
C GLN A 434 -13.78 8.70 -5.16
N PRO A 435 -13.69 8.56 -6.50
CA PRO A 435 -14.76 8.98 -7.40
C PRO A 435 -16.12 8.37 -7.06
N PHE A 436 -16.15 7.13 -6.55
CA PHE A 436 -17.39 6.49 -6.11
C PHE A 436 -18.05 7.18 -4.92
N HIS A 437 -17.27 7.63 -3.94
CA HIS A 437 -17.82 8.38 -2.81
C HIS A 437 -18.34 9.75 -3.25
N ALA A 438 -17.62 10.43 -4.15
CA ALA A 438 -17.99 11.75 -4.68
C ALA A 438 -19.38 11.77 -5.33
N ILE A 439 -19.84 10.63 -5.88
CA ILE A 439 -21.19 10.49 -6.45
C ILE A 439 -22.28 10.85 -5.43
N ALA A 440 -22.15 10.37 -4.18
CA ALA A 440 -23.15 10.57 -3.13
C ALA A 440 -22.92 11.84 -2.30
N TYR A 441 -21.88 12.63 -2.61
CA TYR A 441 -21.53 13.82 -1.86
C TYR A 441 -22.20 15.06 -2.43
N PRO A 442 -22.62 16.04 -1.60
CA PRO A 442 -23.19 17.30 -2.05
C PRO A 442 -22.08 18.27 -2.52
N ILE A 443 -21.24 17.81 -3.46
CA ILE A 443 -20.15 18.60 -4.04
C ILE A 443 -20.45 18.97 -5.48
N ASP A 444 -19.78 20.03 -5.94
CA ASP A 444 -19.83 20.52 -7.30
C ASP A 444 -19.48 19.41 -8.34
N PRO A 445 -20.24 19.27 -9.44
CA PRO A 445 -19.98 18.25 -10.45
C PRO A 445 -18.62 18.37 -11.16
N LEU A 446 -18.07 19.57 -11.33
CA LEU A 446 -16.72 19.75 -11.89
C LEU A 446 -15.66 19.27 -10.91
N LEU A 447 -15.84 19.50 -9.60
CA LEU A 447 -14.95 18.93 -8.60
C LEU A 447 -14.96 17.39 -8.64
N ALA A 448 -16.13 16.77 -8.83
CA ALA A 448 -16.23 15.32 -9.01
C ALA A 448 -15.46 14.83 -10.27
N LEU A 449 -15.56 15.57 -11.39
CA LEU A 449 -14.78 15.30 -12.60
C LEU A 449 -13.26 15.45 -12.35
N GLU A 450 -12.81 16.44 -11.58
CA GLU A 450 -11.40 16.61 -11.24
C GLU A 450 -10.86 15.47 -10.38
N ILE A 451 -11.66 14.97 -9.42
CA ILE A 451 -11.32 13.76 -8.66
C ILE A 451 -11.11 12.59 -9.61
N SER A 452 -12.07 12.33 -10.51
CA SER A 452 -11.97 11.27 -11.52
C SER A 452 -10.72 11.44 -12.41
N ARG A 453 -10.39 12.65 -12.85
CA ARG A 453 -9.18 12.94 -13.65
C ARG A 453 -7.89 12.58 -12.92
N LYS A 454 -7.78 12.88 -11.62
CA LYS A 454 -6.59 12.52 -10.83
C LYS A 454 -6.45 11.01 -10.68
N TYR A 455 -7.56 10.28 -10.47
CA TYR A 455 -7.56 8.83 -10.45
C TYR A 455 -7.19 8.24 -11.81
N ALA A 456 -7.71 8.79 -12.91
CA ALA A 456 -7.34 8.36 -14.25
C ALA A 456 -5.84 8.54 -14.53
N ALA A 457 -5.27 9.70 -14.18
CA ALA A 457 -3.84 9.97 -14.31
C ALA A 457 -2.99 9.02 -13.47
N HIS A 458 -3.48 8.65 -12.28
CA HIS A 458 -2.81 7.64 -11.46
C HIS A 458 -2.82 6.26 -12.13
N CYS A 459 -3.94 5.82 -12.72
CA CYS A 459 -3.99 4.58 -13.49
C CYS A 459 -3.03 4.60 -14.69
N SER A 460 -2.86 5.74 -15.37
CA SER A 460 -1.85 5.91 -16.42
C SER A 460 -0.41 5.77 -15.89
N LEU A 461 -0.13 6.28 -14.68
CA LEU A 461 1.17 6.07 -14.03
C LEU A 461 1.41 4.61 -13.65
N ILE A 462 0.38 3.87 -13.24
CA ILE A 462 0.49 2.42 -12.98
C ILE A 462 0.74 1.69 -14.30
N ALA A 463 -0.02 2.01 -15.35
CA ALA A 463 0.13 1.43 -16.68
C ALA A 463 1.54 1.60 -17.25
N SER A 464 2.14 2.79 -17.10
CA SER A 464 3.49 3.07 -17.64
C SER A 464 4.60 2.23 -16.97
N ARG A 465 4.40 1.77 -15.73
CA ARG A 465 5.36 0.91 -15.01
C ARG A 465 5.50 -0.48 -15.62
N PHE A 466 4.51 -0.93 -16.40
CA PHE A 466 4.62 -2.21 -17.12
C PHE A 466 5.54 -2.11 -18.36
N GLY A 467 5.90 -0.90 -18.80
CA GLY A 467 6.88 -0.70 -19.87
C GLY A 467 6.48 -1.29 -21.23
N LEU A 468 5.18 -1.44 -21.50
CA LEU A 468 4.69 -1.98 -22.77
C LEU A 468 4.82 -0.94 -23.89
N PRO A 469 5.22 -1.34 -25.11
CA PRO A 469 5.09 -0.47 -26.28
C PRO A 469 3.61 -0.24 -26.61
N PRO A 470 3.26 0.85 -27.35
CA PRO A 470 1.91 1.06 -27.85
C PRO A 470 1.40 -0.16 -28.63
N PHE A 471 0.15 -0.56 -28.38
CA PHE A 471 -0.44 -1.70 -29.06
C PHE A 471 -0.74 -1.40 -30.52
N VAL A 472 -0.60 -2.42 -31.38
CA VAL A 472 -1.05 -2.35 -32.77
C VAL A 472 -2.52 -2.76 -32.81
N HIS A 473 -3.38 -1.83 -33.17
CA HIS A 473 -4.81 -2.06 -33.27
C HIS A 473 -5.21 -2.76 -34.58
N PRO A 474 -6.37 -3.45 -34.61
CA PRO A 474 -6.93 -3.99 -35.84
C PRO A 474 -7.12 -2.90 -36.90
N PRO A 475 -6.99 -3.22 -38.20
CA PRO A 475 -7.19 -2.23 -39.25
C PRO A 475 -8.63 -1.67 -39.22
N PRO A 476 -8.80 -0.37 -39.48
CA PRO A 476 -10.09 0.32 -39.42
C PRO A 476 -10.98 -0.02 -40.62
N VAL A 477 -11.39 -1.29 -40.76
CA VAL A 477 -12.25 -1.76 -41.85
C VAL A 477 -13.72 -1.75 -41.43
N PRO A 478 -14.63 -1.12 -42.18
CA PRO A 478 -16.06 -1.18 -41.90
C PRO A 478 -16.59 -2.63 -41.86
N VAL A 479 -17.59 -2.89 -41.02
CA VAL A 479 -18.20 -4.24 -40.82
C VAL A 479 -18.71 -4.84 -42.15
N LYS A 480 -19.18 -3.98 -43.07
CA LYS A 480 -19.51 -4.32 -44.46
C LYS A 480 -18.52 -3.63 -45.41
N ALA A 481 -17.62 -4.41 -46.02
CA ALA A 481 -16.78 -3.98 -47.13
C ALA A 481 -17.03 -4.93 -48.32
N GLU A 482 -17.01 -4.43 -49.56
CA GLU A 482 -17.37 -5.18 -50.78
C GLU A 482 -16.95 -6.67 -50.76
N GLY A 483 -17.93 -7.56 -50.58
CA GLY A 483 -17.74 -9.02 -50.61
C GLY A 483 -17.14 -9.69 -49.37
N LYS A 484 -16.86 -8.96 -48.27
CA LYS A 484 -16.38 -9.52 -47.00
C LYS A 484 -17.22 -9.03 -45.80
N HIS A 485 -17.89 -9.96 -45.13
CA HIS A 485 -18.50 -9.74 -43.82
C HIS A 485 -17.48 -10.04 -42.72
N CYS A 486 -17.11 -9.04 -41.93
CA CYS A 486 -16.30 -9.21 -40.72
C CYS A 486 -17.11 -8.78 -39.51
N ARG A 487 -17.25 -9.65 -38.50
CA ARG A 487 -17.97 -9.36 -37.26
C ARG A 487 -17.21 -8.32 -36.43
N LEU A 488 -17.94 -7.42 -35.76
CA LEU A 488 -17.37 -6.46 -34.83
C LEU A 488 -17.06 -7.16 -33.49
N LYS A 489 -15.81 -7.15 -33.06
CA LYS A 489 -15.35 -7.74 -31.81
C LYS A 489 -15.51 -6.76 -30.65
N VAL A 490 -16.42 -7.07 -29.73
CA VAL A 490 -16.74 -6.26 -28.54
C VAL A 490 -16.31 -7.02 -27.29
N GLY A 491 -15.46 -6.39 -26.47
CA GLY A 491 -14.99 -6.95 -25.21
C GLY A 491 -15.60 -6.24 -24.02
N TYR A 492 -16.18 -6.98 -23.07
CA TYR A 492 -16.72 -6.47 -21.80
C TYR A 492 -15.78 -6.85 -20.67
N VAL A 493 -15.25 -5.88 -19.92
CA VAL A 493 -14.37 -6.11 -18.77
C VAL A 493 -15.13 -5.78 -17.50
N SER A 494 -15.22 -6.75 -16.59
CA SER A 494 -15.92 -6.57 -15.32
C SER A 494 -15.38 -7.43 -14.18
N SER A 495 -15.30 -6.87 -12.97
CA SER A 495 -15.19 -7.64 -11.73
C SER A 495 -16.52 -8.22 -11.23
N ASP A 496 -17.62 -7.92 -11.91
CA ASP A 496 -18.96 -8.09 -11.35
C ASP A 496 -19.77 -9.18 -12.07
N PHE A 497 -19.09 -10.06 -12.81
CA PHE A 497 -19.66 -11.29 -13.37
C PHE A 497 -19.84 -12.33 -12.25
N GLY A 498 -20.99 -12.27 -11.57
CA GLY A 498 -21.31 -13.03 -10.37
C GLY A 498 -22.63 -12.55 -9.74
N ASN A 499 -22.85 -12.81 -8.45
CA ASN A 499 -24.02 -12.29 -7.72
C ASN A 499 -23.84 -10.81 -7.35
N HIS A 500 -23.90 -9.96 -8.37
CA HIS A 500 -23.75 -8.51 -8.28
C HIS A 500 -24.85 -7.80 -9.07
N PRO A 501 -25.29 -6.59 -8.65
CA PRO A 501 -26.30 -5.80 -9.38
C PRO A 501 -26.09 -5.70 -10.89
N LEU A 502 -24.84 -5.56 -11.34
CA LEU A 502 -24.52 -5.53 -12.78
C LEU A 502 -25.01 -6.80 -13.50
N SER A 503 -24.66 -7.98 -12.98
CA SER A 503 -25.05 -9.27 -13.57
C SER A 503 -26.56 -9.54 -13.46
N HIS A 504 -27.22 -9.02 -12.42
CA HIS A 504 -28.68 -9.11 -12.29
C HIS A 504 -29.41 -8.36 -13.41
N LEU A 505 -28.80 -7.28 -13.90
CA LEU A 505 -29.40 -6.38 -14.88
C LEU A 505 -28.95 -6.70 -16.32
N MET A 506 -27.69 -7.06 -16.50
CA MET A 506 -27.08 -7.27 -17.82
C MET A 506 -26.99 -8.73 -18.23
N GLY A 507 -27.33 -9.69 -17.37
CA GLY A 507 -26.81 -11.05 -17.53
C GLY A 507 -27.18 -11.73 -18.86
N SER A 508 -28.28 -11.38 -19.52
CA SER A 508 -28.60 -11.89 -20.87
C SER A 508 -28.16 -10.98 -22.03
N VAL A 509 -27.72 -9.75 -21.78
CA VAL A 509 -27.22 -8.81 -22.81
C VAL A 509 -26.09 -9.47 -23.62
N PHE A 510 -25.17 -10.14 -22.94
CA PHE A 510 -23.99 -10.74 -23.57
C PHE A 510 -24.32 -11.84 -24.58
N GLY A 511 -25.39 -12.60 -24.34
CA GLY A 511 -25.87 -13.64 -25.25
C GLY A 511 -26.90 -13.18 -26.27
N MET A 512 -27.48 -11.98 -26.10
CA MET A 512 -28.51 -11.41 -26.97
C MET A 512 -27.96 -10.65 -28.18
N HIS A 513 -26.66 -10.40 -28.22
CA HIS A 513 -26.04 -9.77 -29.39
C HIS A 513 -26.25 -10.61 -30.66
N ASP A 514 -26.44 -9.93 -31.79
CA ASP A 514 -26.54 -10.59 -33.08
C ASP A 514 -25.19 -11.21 -33.48
N ARG A 515 -25.08 -12.52 -33.31
CA ARG A 515 -23.88 -13.28 -33.62
C ARG A 515 -23.48 -13.22 -35.10
N ALA A 516 -24.40 -12.87 -36.01
CA ALA A 516 -24.05 -12.67 -37.41
C ALA A 516 -23.14 -11.44 -37.61
N ASN A 517 -23.24 -10.44 -36.74
CA ASN A 517 -22.59 -9.15 -36.93
C ASN A 517 -21.64 -8.74 -35.78
N ILE A 518 -21.80 -9.30 -34.58
CA ILE A 518 -20.97 -9.01 -33.40
C ILE A 518 -20.42 -10.30 -32.82
N GLU A 519 -19.14 -10.27 -32.43
CA GLU A 519 -18.45 -11.31 -31.67
C GLU A 519 -18.15 -10.78 -30.25
N VAL A 520 -18.70 -11.46 -29.24
CA VAL A 520 -18.72 -10.96 -27.86
C VAL A 520 -17.68 -11.68 -27.01
N PHE A 521 -16.85 -10.90 -26.30
CA PHE A 521 -15.88 -11.37 -25.32
C PHE A 521 -16.21 -10.81 -23.94
N CYS A 522 -16.19 -11.64 -22.90
CA CYS A 522 -16.34 -11.23 -21.50
C CYS A 522 -15.06 -11.57 -20.73
N TYR A 523 -14.38 -10.56 -20.18
CA TYR A 523 -13.16 -10.71 -19.37
C TYR A 523 -13.49 -10.49 -17.89
N ALA A 524 -13.50 -11.58 -17.14
CA ALA A 524 -13.83 -11.56 -15.72
C ALA A 524 -12.61 -11.23 -14.85
N LEU A 525 -12.65 -10.08 -14.18
CA LEU A 525 -11.62 -9.67 -13.22
C LEU A 525 -11.77 -10.36 -11.86
N SER A 526 -12.90 -11.02 -11.61
CA SER A 526 -13.19 -11.77 -10.39
C SER A 526 -13.26 -13.27 -10.65
N GLN A 527 -12.84 -14.02 -9.64
CA GLN A 527 -12.95 -15.48 -9.61
C GLN A 527 -14.42 -15.90 -9.70
N ASN A 528 -14.65 -17.10 -10.22
CA ASN A 528 -15.98 -17.69 -10.27
C ASN A 528 -16.54 -17.89 -8.85
N ASP A 529 -17.66 -17.22 -8.55
CA ASP A 529 -18.34 -17.30 -7.26
C ASP A 529 -19.31 -18.48 -7.14
N GLY A 530 -19.43 -19.31 -8.19
CA GLY A 530 -20.30 -20.48 -8.23
C GLY A 530 -21.79 -20.17 -8.37
N THR A 531 -22.16 -18.90 -8.55
CA THR A 531 -23.56 -18.47 -8.59
C THR A 531 -24.19 -18.72 -9.96
N GLU A 532 -25.53 -18.80 -10.00
CA GLU A 532 -26.26 -18.97 -11.26
C GLU A 532 -25.99 -17.83 -12.26
N TRP A 533 -25.65 -16.64 -11.77
CA TRP A 533 -25.35 -15.47 -12.59
C TRP A 533 -24.06 -15.66 -13.39
N ARG A 534 -22.98 -16.09 -12.72
CA ARG A 534 -21.69 -16.38 -13.35
C ARG A 534 -21.81 -17.52 -14.35
N GLN A 535 -22.44 -18.63 -13.95
CA GLN A 535 -22.63 -19.79 -14.81
C GLN A 535 -23.42 -19.44 -16.08
N ARG A 536 -24.50 -18.67 -15.95
CA ARG A 536 -25.32 -18.24 -17.08
C ARG A 536 -24.52 -17.36 -18.05
N ILE A 537 -23.89 -16.29 -17.56
CA ILE A 537 -23.12 -15.38 -18.43
C ILE A 537 -22.02 -16.15 -19.16
N GLN A 538 -21.33 -17.07 -18.47
CA GLN A 538 -20.31 -17.92 -19.08
C GLN A 538 -20.87 -18.86 -20.17
N SER A 539 -22.11 -19.33 -20.04
CA SER A 539 -22.76 -20.18 -21.04
C SER A 539 -23.37 -19.42 -22.21
N GLU A 540 -23.83 -18.18 -21.99
CA GLU A 540 -24.55 -17.38 -22.98
C GLU A 540 -23.61 -16.48 -23.80
N ALA A 541 -22.54 -15.97 -23.20
CA ALA A 541 -21.51 -15.23 -23.91
C ALA A 541 -20.77 -16.14 -24.89
N GLU A 542 -20.34 -15.59 -26.03
CA GLU A 542 -19.62 -16.38 -27.03
C GLU A 542 -18.22 -16.76 -26.57
N HIS A 543 -17.49 -15.80 -26.00
CA HIS A 543 -16.21 -16.03 -25.34
C HIS A 543 -16.26 -15.49 -23.91
N PHE A 544 -15.98 -16.33 -22.93
CA PHE A 544 -15.88 -15.94 -21.53
C PHE A 544 -14.52 -16.35 -20.98
N VAL A 545 -13.71 -15.37 -20.56
CA VAL A 545 -12.34 -15.58 -20.11
C VAL A 545 -12.19 -15.13 -18.66
N ASP A 546 -11.83 -16.06 -17.79
CA ASP A 546 -11.44 -15.74 -16.42
C ASP A 546 -10.01 -15.22 -16.40
N VAL A 547 -9.86 -13.93 -16.11
CA VAL A 547 -8.55 -13.24 -16.06
C VAL A 547 -8.20 -12.79 -14.64
N SER A 548 -8.94 -13.27 -13.64
CA SER A 548 -8.81 -12.82 -12.25
C SER A 548 -7.43 -13.07 -11.64
N ALA A 549 -6.76 -14.14 -12.08
CA ALA A 549 -5.40 -14.49 -11.65
C ALA A 549 -4.29 -13.82 -12.49
N MET A 550 -4.62 -13.08 -13.54
CA MET A 550 -3.65 -12.48 -14.46
C MET A 550 -3.24 -11.06 -14.01
N THR A 551 -2.00 -10.68 -14.29
CA THR A 551 -1.50 -9.29 -14.14
C THR A 551 -2.09 -8.38 -15.23
N SER A 552 -2.15 -7.08 -14.98
CA SER A 552 -2.95 -6.17 -15.84
C SER A 552 -2.37 -6.08 -17.25
N ASP A 553 -1.04 -6.15 -17.36
CA ASP A 553 -0.32 -6.15 -18.64
C ASP A 553 -0.63 -7.39 -19.48
N ASN A 554 -0.75 -8.57 -18.85
CA ASN A 554 -1.11 -9.80 -19.53
C ASN A 554 -2.56 -9.78 -20.00
N ILE A 555 -3.46 -9.17 -19.23
CA ILE A 555 -4.85 -8.96 -19.65
C ILE A 555 -4.91 -8.01 -20.86
N ALA A 556 -4.18 -6.90 -20.83
CA ALA A 556 -4.12 -5.98 -21.96
C ALA A 556 -3.55 -6.63 -23.23
N LYS A 557 -2.48 -7.43 -23.11
CA LYS A 557 -1.93 -8.22 -24.22
C LYS A 557 -2.94 -9.20 -24.79
N LEU A 558 -3.67 -9.92 -23.92
CA LEU A 558 -4.71 -10.86 -24.33
C LEU A 558 -5.82 -10.14 -25.11
N ILE A 559 -6.35 -9.04 -24.57
CA ILE A 559 -7.39 -8.22 -25.24
C ILE A 559 -6.91 -7.76 -26.63
N ASN A 560 -5.64 -7.35 -26.76
CA ASN A 560 -5.09 -6.95 -28.06
C ASN A 560 -4.84 -8.15 -29.02
N GLN A 561 -4.47 -9.31 -28.48
CA GLN A 561 -4.32 -10.56 -29.24
C GLN A 561 -5.68 -11.04 -29.79
N ASP A 562 -6.74 -10.91 -29.00
CA ASP A 562 -8.12 -11.20 -29.40
C ASP A 562 -8.66 -10.23 -30.46
N LYS A 563 -7.93 -9.14 -30.74
CA LYS A 563 -8.27 -8.09 -31.72
C LYS A 563 -9.59 -7.40 -31.40
N ILE A 564 -9.82 -7.13 -30.11
CA ILE A 564 -10.99 -6.36 -29.66
C ILE A 564 -10.96 -4.97 -30.30
N GLN A 565 -12.09 -4.59 -30.90
CA GLN A 565 -12.27 -3.31 -31.59
C GLN A 565 -12.93 -2.28 -30.67
N ILE A 566 -13.90 -2.72 -29.86
CA ILE A 566 -14.56 -1.89 -28.85
C ILE A 566 -14.44 -2.58 -27.49
N LEU A 567 -13.78 -1.93 -26.54
CA LEU A 567 -13.60 -2.44 -25.18
C LEU A 567 -14.46 -1.65 -24.19
N ILE A 568 -15.35 -2.35 -23.50
CA ILE A 568 -16.33 -1.79 -22.58
C ILE A 568 -15.85 -1.97 -21.14
N ASN A 569 -15.68 -0.85 -20.45
CA ASN A 569 -15.46 -0.78 -19.02
C ASN A 569 -16.79 -0.83 -18.28
N LEU A 570 -17.08 -1.97 -17.65
CA LEU A 570 -18.30 -2.18 -16.84
C LEU A 570 -18.06 -1.98 -15.34
N ASN A 571 -16.96 -1.31 -14.95
CA ASN A 571 -16.62 -1.09 -13.55
C ASN A 571 -16.56 0.40 -13.18
N GLY A 572 -15.86 1.21 -13.98
CA GLY A 572 -15.41 2.55 -13.60
C GLY A 572 -14.58 2.52 -12.31
N TYR A 573 -14.93 3.33 -11.30
CA TYR A 573 -14.18 3.40 -10.03
C TYR A 573 -14.85 2.64 -8.89
N THR A 574 -15.16 1.37 -9.12
CA THR A 574 -15.77 0.47 -8.14
C THR A 574 -14.77 -0.57 -7.59
N LYS A 575 -15.19 -1.35 -6.58
CA LYS A 575 -14.35 -2.39 -5.99
C LYS A 575 -14.03 -3.46 -7.05
N GLY A 576 -12.75 -3.80 -7.18
CA GLY A 576 -12.27 -4.80 -8.16
C GLY A 576 -11.95 -4.23 -9.55
N ALA A 577 -12.19 -2.94 -9.78
CA ALA A 577 -11.84 -2.28 -11.04
C ALA A 577 -10.32 -2.28 -11.28
N ARG A 578 -9.93 -2.49 -12.54
CA ARG A 578 -8.53 -2.47 -13.00
C ARG A 578 -8.37 -1.53 -14.19
N ASN A 579 -8.58 -0.24 -13.93
CA ASN A 579 -8.62 0.81 -14.97
C ASN A 579 -7.26 1.02 -15.66
N GLU A 580 -6.16 0.57 -15.06
CA GLU A 580 -4.85 0.54 -15.70
C GLU A 580 -4.81 -0.35 -16.95
N ILE A 581 -5.70 -1.35 -17.08
CA ILE A 581 -5.89 -2.13 -18.32
C ILE A 581 -6.29 -1.20 -19.47
N PHE A 582 -7.28 -0.34 -19.22
CA PHE A 582 -7.76 0.65 -20.21
C PHE A 582 -6.74 1.76 -20.44
N ALA A 583 -5.98 2.16 -19.41
CA ALA A 583 -4.93 3.16 -19.57
C ALA A 583 -3.78 2.68 -20.47
N MET A 584 -3.56 1.36 -20.61
CA MET A 584 -2.64 0.78 -21.59
C MET A 584 -3.19 0.75 -23.03
N GLN A 585 -4.48 1.07 -23.22
CA GLN A 585 -5.15 1.15 -24.52
C GLN A 585 -4.94 -0.10 -25.40
N PRO A 586 -5.39 -1.30 -24.99
CA PRO A 586 -5.27 -2.51 -25.83
C PRO A 586 -6.24 -2.54 -27.02
N ALA A 587 -7.31 -1.74 -26.99
CA ALA A 587 -8.32 -1.61 -28.06
C ALA A 587 -8.41 -0.15 -28.55
N PRO A 588 -8.75 0.07 -29.84
CA PRO A 588 -8.79 1.41 -30.43
C PRO A 588 -9.96 2.28 -29.99
N ILE A 589 -11.06 1.68 -29.52
CA ILE A 589 -12.22 2.38 -28.96
C ILE A 589 -12.49 1.81 -27.57
N GLN A 590 -12.54 2.66 -26.56
CA GLN A 590 -12.83 2.29 -25.18
C GLN A 590 -14.04 3.06 -24.64
N VAL A 591 -14.96 2.35 -24.00
CA VAL A 591 -16.27 2.87 -23.63
C VAL A 591 -16.53 2.62 -22.15
N SER A 592 -16.96 3.64 -21.41
CA SER A 592 -17.52 3.46 -20.06
C SER A 592 -19.01 3.17 -20.17
N TYR A 593 -19.49 2.16 -19.43
CA TYR A 593 -20.90 1.86 -19.38
C TYR A 593 -21.31 1.21 -18.05
N MET A 594 -22.44 1.67 -17.50
CA MET A 594 -23.26 1.08 -16.42
C MET A 594 -22.63 0.90 -15.03
N GLY A 595 -21.42 0.35 -14.91
CA GLY A 595 -20.82 -0.02 -13.63
C GLY A 595 -20.58 1.17 -12.69
N PHE A 596 -20.39 2.36 -13.25
CA PHE A 596 -20.11 3.58 -12.51
C PHE A 596 -20.99 4.72 -13.01
N PRO A 597 -21.87 5.30 -12.16
CA PRO A 597 -22.81 6.34 -12.57
C PRO A 597 -22.15 7.73 -12.51
N GLY A 598 -21.08 7.91 -13.27
CA GLY A 598 -20.33 9.15 -13.40
C GLY A 598 -19.24 9.08 -14.48
N THR A 599 -18.53 10.18 -14.66
CA THR A 599 -17.38 10.25 -15.58
C THR A 599 -16.16 9.53 -15.01
N THR A 600 -15.47 8.78 -15.86
CA THR A 600 -14.15 8.20 -15.55
C THR A 600 -13.07 9.28 -15.47
N GLY A 601 -13.29 10.48 -16.04
CA GLY A 601 -12.27 11.53 -16.11
C GLY A 601 -11.04 11.15 -16.94
N ALA A 602 -11.07 9.99 -17.61
CA ALA A 602 -9.94 9.41 -18.30
C ALA A 602 -9.89 9.85 -19.75
N ALA A 603 -8.74 10.36 -20.19
CA ALA A 603 -8.49 10.68 -21.60
C ALA A 603 -8.39 9.43 -22.48
N TYR A 604 -8.21 8.24 -21.88
CA TYR A 604 -8.15 6.96 -22.57
C TYR A 604 -9.52 6.26 -22.68
N ILE A 605 -10.62 6.86 -22.19
CA ILE A 605 -11.97 6.36 -22.41
C ILE A 605 -12.68 7.32 -23.35
N ASP A 606 -13.04 6.85 -24.54
CA ASP A 606 -13.57 7.68 -25.63
C ASP A 606 -15.03 8.06 -25.41
N TYR A 607 -15.85 7.10 -25.01
CA TYR A 607 -17.31 7.25 -24.95
C TYR A 607 -17.89 6.87 -23.60
N LEU A 608 -18.99 7.51 -23.23
CA LEU A 608 -19.86 7.12 -22.13
C LEU A 608 -21.26 6.83 -22.69
N VAL A 609 -21.71 5.58 -22.56
CA VAL A 609 -23.09 5.20 -22.94
C VAL A 609 -24.05 5.68 -21.85
N THR A 610 -24.96 6.56 -22.23
CA THR A 610 -25.91 7.25 -21.36
C THR A 610 -27.23 7.52 -22.12
N ASP A 611 -28.10 8.39 -21.62
CA ASP A 611 -29.30 8.88 -22.30
C ASP A 611 -29.48 10.39 -22.05
N GLU A 612 -30.33 11.03 -22.85
CA GLU A 612 -30.50 12.49 -22.81
C GLU A 612 -31.10 12.98 -21.48
N PHE A 613 -31.84 12.13 -20.76
CA PHE A 613 -32.40 12.53 -19.47
C PHE A 613 -31.34 12.52 -18.38
N VAL A 614 -30.53 11.46 -18.31
CA VAL A 614 -29.48 11.26 -17.29
C VAL A 614 -28.29 12.17 -17.52
N SER A 615 -27.84 12.30 -18.76
CA SER A 615 -26.70 13.14 -19.14
C SER A 615 -27.12 14.05 -20.29
N PRO A 616 -27.95 15.09 -20.03
CA PRO A 616 -28.39 16.01 -21.07
C PRO A 616 -27.20 16.70 -21.72
N SER A 617 -27.37 17.08 -22.98
CA SER A 617 -26.30 17.71 -23.77
C SER A 617 -25.79 19.01 -23.11
N SER A 618 -26.63 19.71 -22.35
CA SER A 618 -26.25 20.89 -21.56
C SER A 618 -25.24 20.60 -20.46
N TYR A 619 -25.20 19.37 -19.95
CA TYR A 619 -24.24 18.90 -18.94
C TYR A 619 -23.06 18.15 -19.55
N ALA A 620 -22.84 18.19 -20.86
CA ALA A 620 -21.68 17.52 -21.47
C ALA A 620 -20.32 17.97 -20.89
N HIS A 621 -20.25 19.20 -20.35
CA HIS A 621 -19.03 19.78 -19.78
C HIS A 621 -18.54 19.11 -18.48
N ILE A 622 -19.38 18.34 -17.79
CA ILE A 622 -19.00 17.61 -16.56
C ILE A 622 -18.51 16.17 -16.84
N TYR A 623 -18.35 15.79 -18.11
CA TYR A 623 -17.85 14.49 -18.55
C TYR A 623 -16.59 14.66 -19.38
N SER A 624 -15.61 13.76 -19.22
CA SER A 624 -14.45 13.70 -20.13
C SER A 624 -14.77 12.96 -21.43
N GLU A 625 -15.62 11.95 -21.33
CA GLU A 625 -16.03 11.08 -22.44
C GLU A 625 -17.02 11.78 -23.37
N LYS A 626 -17.12 11.30 -24.61
CA LYS A 626 -18.19 11.70 -25.52
C LYS A 626 -19.47 10.96 -25.20
N LEU A 627 -20.55 11.71 -25.01
CA LEU A 627 -21.84 11.15 -24.63
C LEU A 627 -22.47 10.42 -25.82
N VAL A 628 -22.85 9.17 -25.60
CA VAL A 628 -23.64 8.38 -26.53
C VAL A 628 -25.01 8.15 -25.93
N HIS A 629 -26.01 8.84 -26.48
CA HIS A 629 -27.38 8.78 -25.96
C HIS A 629 -28.15 7.63 -26.59
N LEU A 630 -28.51 6.64 -25.77
CA LEU A 630 -29.50 5.65 -26.15
C LEU A 630 -30.91 6.28 -26.19
N PRO A 631 -31.83 5.75 -27.02
CA PRO A 631 -33.07 6.46 -27.36
C PRO A 631 -34.06 6.64 -26.18
N HIS A 632 -34.08 5.70 -25.24
CA HIS A 632 -35.08 5.65 -24.16
C HIS A 632 -34.45 5.76 -22.77
N CYS A 633 -33.62 4.78 -22.43
CA CYS A 633 -32.92 4.70 -21.16
C CYS A 633 -31.57 4.04 -21.40
N TYR A 634 -30.52 4.57 -20.78
CA TYR A 634 -29.21 3.92 -20.81
C TYR A 634 -29.17 2.67 -19.95
N PHE A 635 -30.04 2.58 -18.94
CA PHE A 635 -30.01 1.57 -17.91
C PHE A 635 -30.75 0.30 -18.36
N VAL A 636 -30.00 -0.72 -18.78
CA VAL A 636 -30.57 -2.01 -19.17
C VAL A 636 -31.02 -2.82 -17.95
N ASN A 637 -31.94 -3.75 -18.19
CA ASN A 637 -32.33 -4.75 -17.21
C ASN A 637 -32.84 -6.04 -17.88
N ASP A 638 -32.87 -7.12 -17.10
CA ASP A 638 -33.12 -8.50 -17.56
C ASP A 638 -34.42 -9.09 -16.98
N TYR A 639 -35.35 -8.24 -16.55
CA TYR A 639 -36.52 -8.69 -15.78
C TYR A 639 -37.61 -9.36 -16.62
N LYS A 640 -37.71 -9.12 -17.94
CA LYS A 640 -38.66 -9.88 -18.79
C LYS A 640 -38.23 -11.32 -18.97
N GLN A 641 -36.95 -11.61 -18.80
CA GLN A 641 -36.33 -12.91 -18.93
C GLN A 641 -36.31 -13.62 -17.58
N LYS A 642 -36.01 -12.91 -16.49
CA LYS A 642 -35.93 -13.41 -15.12
C LYS A 642 -36.77 -12.61 -14.13
N ASN A 643 -37.19 -13.21 -13.01
CA ASN A 643 -38.01 -12.55 -11.98
C ASN A 643 -39.44 -12.22 -12.43
N ARG A 644 -40.03 -13.04 -13.33
CA ARG A 644 -41.45 -12.92 -13.75
C ARG A 644 -42.43 -13.42 -12.68
N ASP A 645 -41.92 -14.03 -11.63
CA ASP A 645 -42.68 -14.49 -10.48
C ASP A 645 -43.41 -13.36 -9.75
N CYS A 646 -42.89 -12.12 -9.75
CA CYS A 646 -43.61 -10.97 -9.21
C CYS A 646 -44.81 -10.52 -10.09
N LEU A 647 -44.99 -11.12 -11.27
CA LEU A 647 -46.15 -10.86 -12.13
C LEU A 647 -47.37 -11.72 -11.74
N THR A 648 -47.23 -12.68 -10.82
CA THR A 648 -48.34 -13.53 -10.40
C THR A 648 -49.44 -12.69 -9.74
N PRO A 649 -50.74 -12.95 -10.01
CA PRO A 649 -51.84 -12.12 -9.51
C PRO A 649 -51.95 -12.03 -7.99
N VAL A 650 -51.45 -13.05 -7.27
CA VAL A 650 -51.46 -13.12 -5.82
C VAL A 650 -50.02 -13.10 -5.32
N CYS A 651 -49.67 -12.08 -4.53
CA CYS A 651 -48.41 -12.11 -3.79
C CYS A 651 -48.51 -13.20 -2.70
N PRO A 652 -47.59 -14.17 -2.65
CA PRO A 652 -47.64 -15.23 -1.64
C PRO A 652 -47.35 -14.72 -0.23
N HIS A 653 -46.79 -13.51 -0.11
CA HIS A 653 -46.44 -12.88 1.16
C HIS A 653 -47.46 -11.81 1.55
N LYS A 654 -47.61 -11.63 2.86
CA LYS A 654 -48.43 -10.58 3.47
C LYS A 654 -47.55 -9.51 4.10
N ARG A 655 -48.12 -8.34 4.40
CA ARG A 655 -47.40 -7.27 5.10
C ARG A 655 -46.95 -7.76 6.49
N SER A 656 -47.78 -8.57 7.16
CA SER A 656 -47.43 -9.21 8.43
C SER A 656 -46.12 -10.01 8.40
N ASP A 657 -45.76 -10.61 7.27
CA ASP A 657 -44.54 -11.44 7.15
C ASP A 657 -43.26 -10.61 7.30
N TYR A 658 -43.36 -9.29 7.07
CA TYR A 658 -42.26 -8.33 7.19
C TYR A 658 -42.46 -7.36 8.37
N GLY A 659 -43.39 -7.66 9.29
CA GLY A 659 -43.72 -6.80 10.43
C GLY A 659 -44.37 -5.47 10.02
N LEU A 660 -45.00 -5.42 8.85
CA LEU A 660 -45.72 -4.25 8.37
C LEU A 660 -47.20 -4.29 8.78
N PRO A 661 -47.80 -3.13 9.08
CA PRO A 661 -49.23 -3.03 9.35
C PRO A 661 -50.04 -3.15 8.06
N GLU A 662 -51.15 -3.89 8.12
CA GLU A 662 -52.03 -4.12 6.96
C GLU A 662 -52.88 -2.88 6.60
N ASP A 663 -53.19 -2.03 7.58
CA ASP A 663 -54.16 -0.93 7.50
C ASP A 663 -53.52 0.46 7.26
N LYS A 664 -52.19 0.53 7.17
CA LYS A 664 -51.48 1.80 6.91
C LYS A 664 -51.05 1.94 5.45
N PHE A 665 -50.86 3.19 5.04
CA PHE A 665 -50.13 3.51 3.82
C PHE A 665 -48.63 3.25 4.01
N ILE A 666 -48.00 2.48 3.13
CA ILE A 666 -46.59 2.10 3.24
C ILE A 666 -45.77 2.84 2.19
N PHE A 667 -45.05 3.87 2.63
CA PHE A 667 -43.94 4.43 1.87
C PHE A 667 -42.74 3.47 1.97
N ALA A 668 -41.97 3.30 0.89
CA ALA A 668 -40.78 2.45 0.91
C ALA A 668 -39.55 3.17 0.36
N CYS A 669 -38.39 2.87 0.95
CA CYS A 669 -37.09 3.18 0.36
C CYS A 669 -36.10 2.07 0.72
N PHE A 670 -35.75 1.23 -0.27
CA PHE A 670 -34.82 0.12 -0.08
C PHE A 670 -33.39 0.43 -0.53
N ASN A 671 -33.05 1.71 -0.62
CA ASN A 671 -31.69 2.16 -0.85
C ASN A 671 -30.83 1.91 0.40
N GLN A 672 -29.53 1.73 0.21
CA GLN A 672 -28.59 1.76 1.33
C GLN A 672 -28.60 3.14 1.99
N LEU A 673 -28.36 3.16 3.30
CA LEU A 673 -28.57 4.35 4.12
C LEU A 673 -27.69 5.54 3.71
N TYR A 674 -26.50 5.29 3.15
CA TYR A 674 -25.59 6.35 2.69
C TYR A 674 -26.18 7.24 1.59
N LYS A 675 -27.24 6.82 0.90
CA LYS A 675 -27.92 7.61 -0.14
C LYS A 675 -28.86 8.66 0.43
N MET A 676 -29.13 8.61 1.73
CA MET A 676 -29.96 9.59 2.43
C MET A 676 -29.12 10.70 3.04
N ASP A 677 -29.71 11.87 3.13
CA ASP A 677 -29.16 13.03 3.79
C ASP A 677 -30.24 13.74 4.63
N PRO A 678 -29.85 14.72 5.46
CA PRO A 678 -30.82 15.46 6.28
C PRO A 678 -31.98 16.05 5.49
N GLU A 679 -31.75 16.60 4.29
CA GLU A 679 -32.80 17.32 3.54
C GLU A 679 -33.93 16.37 3.10
N ILE A 680 -33.59 15.23 2.50
CA ILE A 680 -34.61 14.26 2.07
C ILE A 680 -35.29 13.59 3.26
N PHE A 681 -34.55 13.30 4.33
CA PHE A 681 -35.14 12.61 5.47
C PHE A 681 -36.06 13.53 6.29
N ASP A 682 -35.74 14.83 6.39
CA ASP A 682 -36.64 15.84 6.95
C ASP A 682 -37.94 15.93 6.13
N THR A 683 -37.82 15.88 4.80
CA THR A 683 -38.97 15.83 3.88
C THR A 683 -39.83 14.60 4.13
N TRP A 684 -39.24 13.42 4.31
CA TRP A 684 -40.00 12.21 4.66
C TRP A 684 -40.66 12.29 6.03
N CYS A 685 -40.00 12.89 7.03
CA CYS A 685 -40.63 13.16 8.31
C CYS A 685 -41.86 14.07 8.16
N ASN A 686 -41.81 15.07 7.28
CA ASN A 686 -42.96 15.93 6.99
C ASN A 686 -44.09 15.17 6.28
N ILE A 687 -43.77 14.29 5.33
CA ILE A 687 -44.75 13.41 4.68
C ILE A 687 -45.48 12.56 5.73
N LEU A 688 -44.73 11.89 6.63
CA LEU A 688 -45.31 11.03 7.68
C LEU A 688 -46.20 11.80 8.68
N LYS A 689 -45.90 13.07 8.95
CA LYS A 689 -46.76 13.95 9.77
C LYS A 689 -48.04 14.35 9.03
N ARG A 690 -47.96 14.60 7.72
CA ARG A 690 -49.11 14.97 6.87
C ARG A 690 -49.99 13.76 6.52
N VAL A 691 -49.47 12.54 6.62
CA VAL A 691 -50.19 11.28 6.41
C VAL A 691 -50.09 10.42 7.67
N PRO A 692 -50.83 10.74 8.75
CA PRO A 692 -50.62 10.14 10.06
C PRO A 692 -50.89 8.63 10.11
N ASN A 693 -51.72 8.09 9.21
CA ASN A 693 -51.95 6.64 9.04
C ASN A 693 -51.02 6.02 7.99
N SER A 694 -49.72 6.30 8.12
CA SER A 694 -48.68 5.76 7.24
C SER A 694 -47.45 5.30 7.99
N ALA A 695 -46.62 4.48 7.33
CA ALA A 695 -45.29 4.11 7.77
C ALA A 695 -44.30 4.19 6.60
N LEU A 696 -43.03 4.42 6.93
CA LEU A 696 -41.89 4.39 6.03
C LEU A 696 -41.09 3.11 6.28
N TRP A 697 -40.91 2.33 5.22
CA TRP A 697 -40.23 1.05 5.23
C TRP A 697 -38.83 1.16 4.61
N LEU A 698 -37.80 0.99 5.43
CA LEU A 698 -36.40 1.24 5.10
C LEU A 698 -35.56 -0.04 5.09
N LEU A 699 -34.50 -0.06 4.28
CA LEU A 699 -33.49 -1.11 4.32
C LEU A 699 -32.55 -0.91 5.52
N ARG A 700 -32.38 -1.96 6.33
CA ARG A 700 -31.41 -2.01 7.43
C ARG A 700 -30.02 -2.33 6.90
N PHE A 701 -29.37 -1.34 6.27
CA PHE A 701 -28.01 -1.55 5.77
C PHE A 701 -27.16 -0.26 5.71
N PRO A 702 -26.13 -0.13 6.58
CA PRO A 702 -25.77 -1.04 7.68
C PRO A 702 -26.74 -0.96 8.87
N ALA A 703 -26.81 -2.02 9.69
CA ALA A 703 -27.69 -2.07 10.86
C ALA A 703 -27.41 -0.98 11.90
N ALA A 704 -26.15 -0.54 12.02
CA ALA A 704 -25.74 0.55 12.90
C ALA A 704 -26.46 1.90 12.64
N GLY A 705 -27.01 2.11 11.44
CA GLY A 705 -27.76 3.32 11.12
C GLY A 705 -29.19 3.34 11.66
N GLU A 706 -29.82 2.19 11.95
CA GLU A 706 -31.24 2.11 12.33
C GLU A 706 -31.56 2.99 13.55
N THR A 707 -30.76 2.88 14.62
CA THR A 707 -31.01 3.63 15.85
C THR A 707 -30.90 5.15 15.63
N ARG A 708 -29.95 5.60 14.82
CA ARG A 708 -29.75 7.02 14.48
C ARG A 708 -30.91 7.55 13.67
N VAL A 709 -31.34 6.81 12.63
CA VAL A 709 -32.50 7.16 11.81
C VAL A 709 -33.77 7.27 12.65
N ARG A 710 -34.03 6.30 13.54
CA ARG A 710 -35.19 6.34 14.46
C ARG A 710 -35.13 7.53 15.41
N ALA A 711 -33.98 7.79 16.03
CA ALA A 711 -33.81 8.92 16.95
C ALA A 711 -34.01 10.26 16.23
N TYR A 712 -33.44 10.38 15.02
CA TYR A 712 -33.56 11.59 14.20
C TYR A 712 -35.01 11.85 13.74
N ALA A 713 -35.76 10.79 13.40
CA ALA A 713 -37.19 10.86 13.08
C ALA A 713 -38.03 11.26 14.30
N ALA A 714 -37.75 10.66 15.47
CA ALA A 714 -38.44 10.98 16.72
C ALA A 714 -38.24 12.46 17.12
N ALA A 715 -37.02 12.98 16.97
CA ALA A 715 -36.71 14.40 17.20
C ALA A 715 -37.50 15.36 16.27
N ARG A 716 -38.07 14.85 15.17
CA ARG A 716 -38.91 15.60 14.21
C ARG A 716 -40.40 15.37 14.38
N GLY A 717 -40.79 14.67 15.43
CA GLY A 717 -42.19 14.38 15.77
C GLY A 717 -42.80 13.20 15.00
N VAL A 718 -41.98 12.34 14.40
CA VAL A 718 -42.45 11.08 13.80
C VAL A 718 -42.61 10.02 14.89
N ARG A 719 -43.74 9.30 14.89
CA ARG A 719 -43.98 8.25 15.88
C ARG A 719 -43.15 6.99 15.57
N SER A 720 -42.78 6.24 16.61
CA SER A 720 -41.93 5.04 16.47
C SER A 720 -42.55 3.95 15.58
N ASP A 721 -43.87 3.85 15.55
CA ASP A 721 -44.65 2.90 14.74
C ASP A 721 -44.75 3.29 13.25
N GLN A 722 -44.20 4.44 12.86
CA GLN A 722 -44.15 4.91 11.48
C GLN A 722 -42.80 4.66 10.79
N ILE A 723 -41.79 4.16 11.51
CA ILE A 723 -40.50 3.79 10.90
C ILE A 723 -40.32 2.28 11.06
N VAL A 724 -40.25 1.55 9.94
CA VAL A 724 -40.08 0.10 9.90
C VAL A 724 -38.83 -0.22 9.11
N PHE A 725 -38.06 -1.21 9.58
CA PHE A 725 -36.85 -1.65 8.91
C PHE A 725 -37.00 -3.10 8.44
N THR A 726 -36.36 -3.42 7.31
CA THR A 726 -36.21 -4.80 6.82
C THR A 726 -34.76 -5.09 6.46
N ASP A 727 -34.35 -6.34 6.61
CA ASP A 727 -33.00 -6.78 6.27
C ASP A 727 -32.78 -6.85 4.75
N VAL A 728 -31.51 -7.02 4.37
CA VAL A 728 -31.14 -7.32 2.98
C VAL A 728 -31.74 -8.67 2.60
N ALA A 729 -32.50 -8.70 1.52
CA ALA A 729 -33.14 -9.90 1.00
C ALA A 729 -32.46 -10.36 -0.30
N MET A 730 -32.62 -11.65 -0.63
CA MET A 730 -32.24 -12.17 -1.94
C MET A 730 -33.02 -11.45 -3.04
N LYS A 731 -32.46 -11.40 -4.26
CA LYS A 731 -32.99 -10.60 -5.38
C LYS A 731 -34.49 -10.82 -5.63
N ASN A 732 -34.93 -12.08 -5.74
CA ASN A 732 -36.33 -12.42 -6.04
C ASN A 732 -37.26 -11.95 -4.90
N GLU A 733 -36.85 -12.15 -3.65
CA GLU A 733 -37.61 -11.71 -2.48
C GLU A 733 -37.67 -10.18 -2.39
N HIS A 734 -36.55 -9.49 -2.68
CA HIS A 734 -36.49 -8.03 -2.73
C HIS A 734 -37.50 -7.45 -3.74
N ILE A 735 -37.58 -8.02 -4.94
CA ILE A 735 -38.56 -7.61 -5.96
C ILE A 735 -39.98 -7.93 -5.49
N ARG A 736 -40.24 -9.15 -5.01
CA ARG A 736 -41.58 -9.57 -4.55
C ARG A 736 -42.11 -8.69 -3.42
N ARG A 737 -41.32 -8.47 -2.38
CA ARG A 737 -41.73 -7.70 -1.20
C ARG A 737 -42.02 -6.24 -1.56
N SER A 738 -41.41 -5.72 -2.63
CA SER A 738 -41.67 -4.36 -3.11
C SER A 738 -43.13 -4.15 -3.52
N ALA A 739 -43.83 -5.20 -3.95
CA ALA A 739 -45.26 -5.12 -4.26
C ALA A 739 -46.17 -4.94 -3.02
N LEU A 740 -45.63 -5.06 -1.80
CA LEU A 740 -46.37 -4.86 -0.55
C LEU A 740 -46.41 -3.38 -0.11
N ALA A 741 -45.55 -2.54 -0.68
CA ALA A 741 -45.55 -1.10 -0.45
C ALA A 741 -46.53 -0.38 -1.38
N ASP A 742 -46.89 0.86 -1.04
CA ASP A 742 -47.83 1.67 -1.81
C ASP A 742 -47.13 2.72 -2.67
N LEU A 743 -46.05 3.31 -2.18
CA LEU A 743 -45.27 4.32 -2.92
C LEU A 743 -43.79 4.29 -2.55
N PHE A 744 -42.91 4.29 -3.54
CA PHE A 744 -41.47 4.39 -3.33
C PHE A 744 -41.01 5.86 -3.25
N LEU A 745 -40.19 6.18 -2.26
CA LEU A 745 -39.58 7.49 -2.08
C LEU A 745 -38.09 7.40 -2.46
N ASP A 746 -37.73 8.00 -3.59
CA ASP A 746 -36.34 8.02 -4.07
C ASP A 746 -35.47 9.06 -3.35
N THR A 747 -34.16 8.83 -3.34
CA THR A 747 -33.15 9.71 -2.73
C THR A 747 -32.51 10.64 -3.78
N PRO A 748 -32.63 11.98 -3.68
CA PRO A 748 -32.17 12.89 -4.73
C PRO A 748 -30.64 12.96 -4.91
N LEU A 749 -29.85 12.94 -3.82
CA LEU A 749 -28.37 13.04 -3.90
C LEU A 749 -27.70 11.81 -4.53
N CYS A 750 -28.36 10.67 -4.49
CA CYS A 750 -27.97 9.46 -5.21
C CYS A 750 -29.21 8.59 -5.38
N ASN A 751 -29.73 8.48 -6.60
CA ASN A 751 -31.01 7.80 -6.82
C ASN A 751 -30.93 6.29 -6.56
N ALA A 752 -32.11 5.69 -6.46
CA ALA A 752 -32.34 4.28 -6.69
C ALA A 752 -31.99 3.95 -8.16
N HIS A 753 -30.94 3.16 -8.36
CA HIS A 753 -30.52 2.68 -9.68
C HIS A 753 -31.14 1.30 -9.88
N THR A 754 -30.42 0.22 -9.53
CA THR A 754 -30.95 -1.15 -9.53
C THR A 754 -32.22 -1.30 -8.68
N THR A 755 -32.25 -0.68 -7.50
CA THR A 755 -33.46 -0.66 -6.65
C THR A 755 -34.63 0.01 -7.36
N GLY A 756 -34.36 1.05 -8.17
CA GLY A 756 -35.39 1.77 -8.92
C GLY A 756 -36.02 0.88 -10.00
N THR A 757 -35.21 0.08 -10.69
CA THR A 757 -35.75 -0.88 -11.67
C THR A 757 -36.45 -2.05 -10.99
N ASP A 758 -35.94 -2.54 -9.85
CA ASP A 758 -36.56 -3.62 -9.07
C ASP A 758 -37.99 -3.27 -8.65
N ILE A 759 -38.19 -2.07 -8.10
CA ILE A 759 -39.50 -1.64 -7.61
C ILE A 759 -40.47 -1.32 -8.74
N LEU A 760 -39.99 -0.73 -9.86
CA LEU A 760 -40.84 -0.49 -11.02
C LEU A 760 -41.29 -1.81 -11.66
N TRP A 761 -40.41 -2.81 -11.69
CA TRP A 761 -40.77 -4.14 -12.16
C TRP A 761 -41.82 -4.81 -11.27
N ALA A 762 -41.72 -4.65 -9.95
CA ALA A 762 -42.74 -5.08 -9.00
C ALA A 762 -44.09 -4.34 -9.17
N GLY A 763 -44.10 -3.22 -9.90
CA GLY A 763 -45.28 -2.39 -10.14
C GLY A 763 -45.53 -1.36 -9.04
N LEU A 764 -44.49 -0.98 -8.29
CA LEU A 764 -44.53 0.06 -7.26
C LEU A 764 -44.18 1.42 -7.89
N PRO A 765 -45.09 2.40 -7.89
CA PRO A 765 -44.78 3.76 -8.37
C PRO A 765 -43.70 4.42 -7.49
N MET A 766 -42.92 5.35 -8.05
CA MET A 766 -41.91 6.10 -7.30
C MET A 766 -42.07 7.62 -7.45
N ILE A 767 -41.51 8.37 -6.50
CA ILE A 767 -41.28 9.80 -6.64
C ILE A 767 -39.78 10.07 -6.64
N THR A 768 -39.30 10.82 -7.63
CA THR A 768 -37.90 11.21 -7.75
C THR A 768 -37.72 12.68 -8.14
N LEU A 769 -36.62 13.27 -7.67
CA LEU A 769 -36.21 14.64 -7.93
C LEU A 769 -34.84 14.64 -8.62
N PRO A 770 -34.78 14.89 -9.94
CA PRO A 770 -33.52 14.94 -10.66
C PRO A 770 -32.72 16.21 -10.29
N LEU A 771 -31.43 16.04 -9.99
CA LEU A 771 -30.46 17.14 -9.79
C LEU A 771 -29.48 17.20 -10.98
N GLU A 772 -28.22 17.61 -10.77
CA GLU A 772 -27.26 17.87 -11.86
C GLU A 772 -26.42 16.65 -12.27
N LYS A 773 -25.92 15.87 -11.30
CA LYS A 773 -24.99 14.76 -11.55
C LYS A 773 -25.72 13.54 -12.13
N MET A 774 -25.01 12.72 -12.91
CA MET A 774 -25.53 11.47 -13.49
C MET A 774 -26.32 10.62 -12.48
N ALA A 775 -25.73 10.31 -11.33
CA ALA A 775 -26.35 9.47 -10.31
C ALA A 775 -27.60 10.04 -9.65
N THR A 776 -27.84 11.35 -9.79
CA THR A 776 -29.02 12.06 -9.26
C THR A 776 -30.18 12.10 -10.25
N ARG A 777 -30.00 11.54 -11.45
CA ARG A 777 -30.97 11.61 -12.56
C ARG A 777 -31.41 10.23 -13.08
N VAL A 778 -30.77 9.16 -12.61
CA VAL A 778 -31.04 7.79 -13.08
C VAL A 778 -32.50 7.41 -12.86
N ALA A 779 -33.04 7.59 -11.65
CA ALA A 779 -34.43 7.21 -11.36
C ALA A 779 -35.44 7.96 -12.25
N GLY A 780 -35.17 9.23 -12.57
CA GLY A 780 -35.99 9.98 -13.51
C GLY A 780 -35.98 9.38 -14.92
N SER A 781 -34.83 8.92 -15.41
CA SER A 781 -34.75 8.22 -16.70
C SER A 781 -35.50 6.89 -16.68
N LEU A 782 -35.40 6.12 -15.58
CA LEU A 782 -36.21 4.92 -15.40
C LEU A 782 -37.71 5.23 -15.51
N CYS A 783 -38.15 6.29 -14.81
CA CYS A 783 -39.54 6.75 -14.83
C CYS A 783 -40.01 7.14 -16.25
N VAL A 784 -39.21 7.93 -16.98
CA VAL A 784 -39.52 8.31 -18.36
C VAL A 784 -39.65 7.08 -19.26
N ALA A 785 -38.76 6.10 -19.11
CA ALA A 785 -38.76 4.89 -19.93
C ALA A 785 -39.93 3.92 -19.66
N THR A 786 -40.68 4.12 -18.57
CA THR A 786 -41.99 3.45 -18.37
C THR A 786 -43.12 4.11 -19.16
N GLY A 787 -42.94 5.34 -19.64
CA GLY A 787 -44.00 6.19 -20.21
C GLY A 787 -44.83 6.95 -19.17
N LEU A 788 -44.49 6.85 -17.88
CA LEU A 788 -45.23 7.45 -16.77
C LEU A 788 -44.42 8.52 -15.99
N GLY A 789 -43.37 9.08 -16.63
CA GLY A 789 -42.45 10.03 -16.01
C GLY A 789 -43.12 11.27 -15.39
N GLU A 790 -44.14 11.83 -16.05
CA GLU A 790 -44.84 13.03 -15.56
C GLU A 790 -45.55 12.83 -14.20
N GLU A 791 -45.98 11.60 -13.92
CA GLU A 791 -46.63 11.25 -12.65
C GLU A 791 -45.63 10.98 -11.52
N MET A 792 -44.37 10.64 -11.86
CA MET A 792 -43.34 10.19 -10.92
C MET A 792 -42.19 11.19 -10.69
N ILE A 793 -41.98 12.15 -11.60
CA ILE A 793 -40.88 13.11 -11.53
C ILE A 793 -41.39 14.46 -11.02
N VAL A 794 -40.66 15.03 -10.07
CA VAL A 794 -40.93 16.36 -9.49
C VAL A 794 -39.78 17.33 -9.72
N SER A 795 -40.04 18.63 -9.58
CA SER A 795 -39.06 19.68 -9.90
C SER A 795 -38.49 20.43 -8.69
N SER A 796 -38.91 20.08 -7.46
CA SER A 796 -38.39 20.69 -6.23
C SER A 796 -38.70 19.81 -5.02
N MET A 797 -37.98 20.00 -3.92
CA MET A 797 -38.22 19.27 -2.66
C MET A 797 -39.64 19.51 -2.12
N LYS A 798 -40.18 20.72 -2.28
CA LYS A 798 -41.57 21.01 -1.90
C LYS A 798 -42.57 20.20 -2.73
N LYS A 799 -42.38 20.12 -4.05
CA LYS A 799 -43.23 19.29 -4.92
C LYS A 799 -43.05 17.80 -4.65
N TYR A 800 -41.86 17.36 -4.24
CA TYR A 800 -41.62 15.99 -3.77
C TYR A 800 -42.55 15.66 -2.61
N GLU A 801 -42.52 16.48 -1.56
CA GLU A 801 -43.38 16.34 -0.38
C GLU A 801 -44.87 16.34 -0.77
N ASP A 802 -45.27 17.34 -1.56
CA ASP A 802 -46.68 17.53 -1.93
C ASP A 802 -47.21 16.39 -2.81
N ARG A 803 -46.42 15.89 -3.77
CA ARG A 803 -46.81 14.74 -4.61
C ARG A 803 -46.93 13.46 -3.80
N ALA A 804 -46.04 13.22 -2.84
CA ALA A 804 -46.09 12.04 -1.98
C ALA A 804 -47.36 12.05 -1.12
N VAL A 805 -47.68 13.20 -0.52
CA VAL A 805 -48.89 13.39 0.28
C VAL A 805 -50.15 13.30 -0.59
N GLU A 806 -50.15 13.90 -1.78
CA GLU A 806 -51.27 13.83 -2.73
C GLU A 806 -51.61 12.38 -3.08
N LEU A 807 -50.61 11.58 -3.47
CA LEU A 807 -50.83 10.18 -3.85
C LEU A 807 -51.27 9.34 -2.65
N ALA A 808 -50.72 9.59 -1.46
CA ALA A 808 -51.10 8.85 -0.27
C ALA A 808 -52.52 9.15 0.24
N LEU A 809 -53.00 10.39 0.05
CA LEU A 809 -54.35 10.80 0.43
C LEU A 809 -55.38 10.61 -0.68
N ASN A 810 -54.96 10.21 -1.89
CA ASN A 810 -55.84 9.95 -3.02
C ASN A 810 -55.66 8.51 -3.56
N PRO A 811 -56.30 7.51 -2.92
CA PRO A 811 -56.16 6.10 -3.32
C PRO A 811 -56.58 5.83 -4.76
N VAL A 812 -57.57 6.57 -5.28
CA VAL A 812 -58.04 6.41 -6.67
C VAL A 812 -56.94 6.78 -7.66
N LYS A 813 -56.28 7.93 -7.44
CA LYS A 813 -55.18 8.38 -8.30
C LYS A 813 -53.98 7.44 -8.24
N LEU A 814 -53.58 7.02 -7.03
CA LEU A 814 -52.47 6.08 -6.88
C LEU A 814 -52.79 4.71 -7.50
N GLN A 815 -54.00 4.20 -7.32
CA GLN A 815 -54.40 2.93 -7.92
C GLN A 815 -54.40 3.01 -9.46
N ALA A 816 -54.84 4.13 -10.03
CA ALA A 816 -54.78 4.35 -11.47
C ALA A 816 -53.33 4.35 -11.98
N LEU A 817 -52.42 5.06 -11.30
CA LEU A 817 -51.00 5.05 -11.64
C LEU A 817 -50.37 3.65 -11.51
N THR A 818 -50.67 2.94 -10.43
CA THR A 818 -50.20 1.57 -10.16
C THR A 818 -50.68 0.59 -11.24
N ASN A 819 -51.96 0.67 -11.63
CA ASN A 819 -52.52 -0.18 -12.66
C ASN A 819 -51.87 0.09 -14.02
N LYS A 820 -51.71 1.37 -14.39
CA LYS A 820 -50.99 1.75 -15.61
C LYS A 820 -49.56 1.21 -15.60
N LEU A 821 -48.82 1.36 -14.50
CA LEU A 821 -47.45 0.86 -14.38
C LEU A 821 -47.38 -0.67 -14.55
N LYS A 822 -48.28 -1.41 -13.90
CA LYS A 822 -48.38 -2.88 -14.01
C LYS A 822 -48.75 -3.35 -15.40
N GLU A 823 -49.52 -2.57 -16.15
CA GLU A 823 -49.87 -2.82 -17.54
C GLU A 823 -48.68 -2.56 -18.48
N VAL A 824 -48.06 -1.38 -18.39
CA VAL A 824 -46.99 -0.99 -19.32
C VAL A 824 -45.67 -1.69 -19.08
N ARG A 825 -45.37 -2.24 -17.89
CA ARG A 825 -44.07 -2.90 -17.62
C ARG A 825 -43.74 -4.05 -18.58
N MET A 826 -44.75 -4.65 -19.23
CA MET A 826 -44.54 -5.71 -20.23
C MET A 826 -44.22 -5.17 -21.64
N THR A 827 -44.52 -3.91 -21.94
CA THR A 827 -44.43 -3.32 -23.29
C THR A 827 -43.52 -2.11 -23.36
N CYS A 828 -43.23 -1.45 -22.22
CA CYS A 828 -42.41 -0.25 -22.19
C CYS A 828 -40.95 -0.55 -22.55
N PRO A 829 -40.22 0.44 -23.12
CA PRO A 829 -38.81 0.29 -23.46
C PRO A 829 -37.92 -0.09 -22.27
N LEU A 830 -38.25 0.36 -21.06
CA LEU A 830 -37.43 0.09 -19.88
C LEU A 830 -37.12 -1.40 -19.72
N PHE A 831 -38.10 -2.29 -19.88
CA PHE A 831 -37.94 -3.72 -19.66
C PHE A 831 -37.75 -4.52 -20.96
N ASP A 832 -37.56 -3.87 -22.11
CA ASP A 832 -37.32 -4.52 -23.40
C ASP A 832 -35.82 -4.66 -23.68
N THR A 833 -35.19 -5.65 -23.04
CA THR A 833 -33.75 -5.94 -23.18
C THR A 833 -33.34 -6.18 -24.62
N ALA A 834 -34.16 -6.85 -25.43
CA ALA A 834 -33.81 -7.17 -26.81
C ALA A 834 -33.78 -5.91 -27.69
N ARG A 835 -34.77 -5.01 -27.55
CA ARG A 835 -34.75 -3.69 -28.20
C ARG A 835 -33.57 -2.86 -27.72
N TRP A 836 -33.28 -2.90 -26.42
CA TRP A 836 -32.15 -2.19 -25.84
C TRP A 836 -30.81 -2.67 -26.41
N VAL A 837 -30.60 -3.99 -26.53
CA VAL A 837 -29.39 -4.58 -27.13
C VAL A 837 -29.23 -4.09 -28.57
N ARG A 838 -30.27 -4.14 -29.41
CA ARG A 838 -30.19 -3.61 -30.78
C ARG A 838 -29.77 -2.14 -30.85
N ASN A 839 -30.22 -1.32 -29.90
CA ASN A 839 -29.81 0.09 -29.81
C ASN A 839 -28.34 0.26 -29.38
N LEU A 840 -27.85 -0.60 -28.48
CA LEU A 840 -26.44 -0.65 -28.13
C LEU A 840 -25.58 -1.06 -29.33
N GLU A 841 -26.04 -2.04 -30.13
CA GLU A 841 -25.35 -2.47 -31.35
C GLU A 841 -25.25 -1.33 -32.37
N ARG A 842 -26.34 -0.59 -32.59
CA ARG A 842 -26.35 0.63 -33.41
C ARG A 842 -25.31 1.65 -32.92
N ALA A 843 -25.16 1.82 -31.60
CA ALA A 843 -24.11 2.66 -31.03
C ALA A 843 -22.71 2.15 -31.37
N TYR A 844 -22.45 0.87 -31.18
CA TYR A 844 -21.16 0.24 -31.48
C TYR A 844 -20.78 0.37 -32.95
N TYR A 845 -21.72 0.12 -33.86
CA TYR A 845 -21.46 0.29 -35.28
C TYR A 845 -21.15 1.73 -35.64
N LYS A 846 -21.88 2.71 -35.07
CA LYS A 846 -21.60 4.12 -35.29
C LYS A 846 -20.23 4.55 -34.75
N MET A 847 -19.86 4.10 -33.55
CA MET A 847 -18.51 4.31 -32.99
C MET A 847 -17.42 3.77 -33.92
N TRP A 848 -17.58 2.53 -34.38
CA TRP A 848 -16.63 1.88 -35.27
C TRP A 848 -16.53 2.58 -36.63
N ASN A 849 -17.66 2.98 -37.23
CA ASN A 849 -17.65 3.71 -38.50
C ASN A 849 -16.99 5.09 -38.41
N LEU A 850 -17.19 5.81 -37.30
CA LEU A 850 -16.50 7.08 -37.07
C LEU A 850 -14.98 6.88 -36.99
N TYR A 851 -14.54 5.84 -36.27
CA TYR A 851 -13.13 5.44 -36.21
C TYR A 851 -12.59 5.04 -37.60
N CYS A 852 -13.35 4.26 -38.37
CA CYS A 852 -13.02 3.89 -39.75
C CYS A 852 -12.82 5.10 -40.67
N SER A 853 -13.56 6.17 -40.42
CA SER A 853 -13.49 7.42 -41.19
C SER A 853 -12.36 8.35 -40.71
N SER A 854 -11.45 7.87 -39.85
CA SER A 854 -10.40 8.67 -39.19
C SER A 854 -10.94 9.90 -38.44
N ARG A 855 -12.20 9.86 -37.98
CA ARG A 855 -12.78 10.95 -37.18
C ARG A 855 -12.47 10.72 -35.71
N HIS A 856 -12.20 11.81 -34.98
CA HIS A 856 -12.11 11.76 -33.53
C HIS A 856 -13.47 11.41 -32.90
N PRO A 857 -13.49 10.83 -31.69
CA PRO A 857 -14.73 10.60 -30.97
C PRO A 857 -15.57 11.87 -30.84
N GLU A 858 -16.86 11.76 -31.17
CA GLU A 858 -17.84 12.85 -31.10
C GLU A 858 -19.14 12.39 -30.43
N PRO A 859 -19.86 13.26 -29.71
CA PRO A 859 -21.10 12.87 -29.08
C PRO A 859 -22.19 12.63 -30.14
N PHE A 860 -23.06 11.64 -29.90
CA PHE A 860 -24.18 11.37 -30.81
C PHE A 860 -25.36 10.72 -30.12
N LYS A 861 -26.52 10.83 -30.77
CA LYS A 861 -27.75 10.13 -30.38
C LYS A 861 -27.95 8.91 -31.26
N VAL A 862 -28.33 7.81 -30.65
CA VAL A 862 -28.84 6.63 -31.37
C VAL A 862 -30.28 6.90 -31.75
N VAL A 863 -30.64 6.58 -32.98
CA VAL A 863 -32.01 6.71 -33.50
C VAL A 863 -32.52 5.32 -33.84
N GLU A 864 -33.80 5.08 -33.60
CA GLU A 864 -34.46 3.83 -33.97
C GLU A 864 -35.03 3.87 -35.38
N ASP A 865 -34.25 4.38 -36.33
CA ASP A 865 -34.55 4.37 -37.75
C ASP A 865 -33.44 3.61 -38.49
N ASP A 866 -33.81 2.49 -39.10
CA ASP A 866 -32.89 1.66 -39.89
C ASP A 866 -32.44 2.38 -41.18
N ASN A 867 -33.12 3.47 -41.59
CA ASN A 867 -32.71 4.29 -42.73
C ASN A 867 -31.66 5.36 -42.37
N GLU A 868 -31.66 5.88 -41.13
CA GLU A 868 -30.67 6.86 -40.64
C GLU A 868 -29.45 6.21 -39.98
N SER A 869 -29.55 4.92 -39.62
CA SER A 869 -28.42 4.08 -39.23
C SER A 869 -28.01 3.25 -40.45
N PRO A 870 -26.96 3.63 -41.21
CA PRO A 870 -26.67 3.08 -42.56
C PRO A 870 -26.25 1.60 -42.62
N PHE A 871 -26.55 0.80 -41.60
CA PHE A 871 -26.09 -0.57 -41.45
C PHE A 871 -26.96 -1.62 -42.16
N ASP A 872 -28.08 -1.23 -42.77
CA ASP A 872 -28.92 -2.13 -43.56
C ASP A 872 -28.65 -2.15 -45.08
N ARG A 873 -27.65 -1.41 -45.57
CA ARG A 873 -27.15 -1.58 -46.95
C ARG A 873 -25.69 -1.96 -46.94
#